data_AF-A0A0G3WJ43-F1
#
_entry.id   AF-A0A0G3WJ43-F1
#
_cell.length_a   1.000
_cell.length_b   1.000
_cell.length_c   1.000
_cell.angle_alpha   90.00
_cell.angle_beta   90.00
_cell.angle_gamma   90.00
#
_symmetry.space_group_name_H-M   'P 1'
#
loop_
_entity.id
_entity.type
_entity.pdbx_description
1 polymer ?
#
loop_
_entity_poly.entity_id
_entity_poly.type
_entity_poly.pdbx_seq_one_letter_code
_entity_poly.pdbx_strand_id
1 'polypeptide(L)'
;MKKLLILLAALCIYSDCFAITIGGINSFTDMQFVMQTYFSSASIILDKSILSTGDYGVVAYGDREVQGNNFMLSGNSQYAGFVVSSSATYLVIENLKMQDFNTALSGGALNLTAGITTIKDSLFVSNTAALKGGAIYVENSTLVFNTSSLTEFSQNSDIGGANAVYIGQNAIVQFDTIQNANVNMYDSVSSDLGTNGNLRITGLGNFNLYRTSLLAGTDIEIGGAGIVYGVLNLKDGSGLEAKSINNRQYGVFNMSDGYANVVRTGNFDSQGALKIDVFLNGTNDVVEASGNIDLSNGDLYVTLNQFMSDRFDRLDYKIISYAGSVAGLFGNVYFSSNTYNSYNIDVGVLNPNWITLSLFGAGRATNFLSFTKTRNEKEVSQAYDFLSQYTVTGTDLDNIINAIHIMNGSAARAALTAASGYFLPNVIRSAVSANDSKQIYDKIRISLRNSQQSDGVWAQLTGANKKFAEDENSPENFVSAETGVIAGYGKTLNDKDGVLGVFAKYNKQNISQGSNNADVSAVGAGGYFGLQKPTYELKAVISMGYDSFETHRYIDFAQRTANAKFGGFQIGADIQGDLKFKLSDVFEEIDDSVDLKPYAGLSAKSDFYQTIQETGAESLDLTVNGGAYTRIIARVGVEVGRVVGKWNWYANMEYNRFLSGAQPDINASFRGTNVGFNPVGTYEGGNIFELGAGANYMIFSNTYLFAKADMQTAARRYDIFGHLGVNYFFGGAANKSAKTINASSELDDIRARIQQLKVELERLRAREGQTTLRTELDSIKKQIAQIEAQLDALRKAEYERRPPREEILNKITVNEQANKDLAANYRRQDPQIRSYRLAMTNFKVGSSQLTFTAKGNIKYQAEYLKNTGYNKIVIEGHTDSSGNRNANIALSSKRAKAIYDEFIKNGIDKNKIGYIGMGEAMPIDTNKTAKGRMANRRAEVFIE
;
A
#
# COMPACT_ATOMS: atom_id res chain seq x y z
N MET A 1 -83.71 -73.32 32.75
CA MET A 1 -83.63 -71.85 32.55
C MET A 1 -82.56 -71.41 31.54
N LYS A 2 -81.32 -71.93 31.56
CA LYS A 2 -80.31 -71.63 30.50
C LYS A 2 -80.66 -72.11 29.08
N LYS A 3 -81.57 -73.09 28.92
CA LYS A 3 -82.10 -73.51 27.61
C LYS A 3 -83.38 -72.77 27.16
N LEU A 4 -83.95 -71.89 27.99
CA LEU A 4 -85.14 -71.10 27.66
C LEU A 4 -84.78 -69.70 27.12
N LEU A 5 -83.61 -69.17 27.48
CA LEU A 5 -83.11 -67.89 26.94
C LEU A 5 -82.54 -68.01 25.52
N ILE A 6 -81.99 -69.16 25.15
CA ILE A 6 -81.43 -69.39 23.80
C ILE A 6 -82.55 -69.51 22.75
N LEU A 7 -83.78 -69.85 23.17
CA LEU A 7 -84.94 -69.97 22.28
C LEU A 7 -85.60 -68.61 21.92
N LEU A 8 -85.34 -67.55 22.69
CA LEU A 8 -85.90 -66.21 22.45
C LEU A 8 -85.03 -65.32 21.55
N ALA A 9 -83.78 -65.70 21.28
CA ALA A 9 -82.88 -64.97 20.39
C ALA A 9 -83.05 -65.35 18.90
N ALA A 10 -83.83 -66.39 18.57
CA ALA A 10 -84.04 -66.86 17.20
C ALA A 10 -85.36 -66.37 16.56
N LEU A 11 -86.12 -65.50 17.22
CA LEU A 11 -87.42 -64.98 16.78
C LEU A 11 -87.41 -63.45 16.82
N CYS A 12 -86.61 -62.80 15.96
CA CYS A 12 -86.76 -61.39 15.58
C CYS A 12 -86.01 -61.08 14.26
N ILE A 13 -86.06 -62.03 13.31
CA ILE A 13 -85.80 -61.73 11.90
C ILE A 13 -87.17 -61.40 11.31
N TYR A 14 -87.33 -60.18 10.82
CA TYR A 14 -88.55 -59.54 10.28
C TYR A 14 -89.44 -58.74 11.25
N SER A 15 -89.65 -57.49 10.83
CA SER A 15 -90.63 -56.48 11.25
C SER A 15 -90.41 -55.75 12.59
N ASP A 16 -90.50 -54.42 12.48
CA ASP A 16 -90.54 -53.39 13.52
C ASP A 16 -91.10 -53.85 14.87
N CYS A 17 -90.40 -53.56 15.99
CA CYS A 17 -91.03 -53.12 17.24
C CYS A 17 -90.06 -52.90 18.44
N PHE A 18 -90.39 -51.84 19.19
CA PHE A 18 -90.37 -51.67 20.65
C PHE A 18 -89.05 -51.70 21.45
N ALA A 19 -88.73 -50.53 22.00
CA ALA A 19 -87.81 -50.33 23.10
C ALA A 19 -88.23 -51.11 24.35
N ILE A 20 -87.37 -52.00 24.82
CA ILE A 20 -87.46 -52.57 26.17
C ILE A 20 -86.86 -51.53 27.14
N THR A 21 -87.71 -50.90 27.94
CA THR A 21 -87.25 -50.01 29.02
C THR A 21 -86.94 -50.88 30.24
N ILE A 22 -85.65 -51.04 30.57
CA ILE A 22 -85.23 -51.66 31.83
C ILE A 22 -84.92 -50.54 32.83
N GLY A 23 -85.78 -50.39 33.85
CA GLY A 23 -85.54 -49.50 34.97
C GLY A 23 -84.85 -50.22 36.13
N GLY A 24 -83.80 -49.62 36.68
CA GLY A 24 -83.34 -49.88 38.05
C GLY A 24 -82.16 -50.84 38.25
N ILE A 25 -81.01 -50.65 37.57
CA ILE A 25 -79.74 -51.29 37.96
C ILE A 25 -78.62 -50.25 37.96
N ASN A 26 -78.00 -50.03 39.13
CA ASN A 26 -76.97 -48.99 39.36
C ASN A 26 -75.52 -49.54 39.41
N SER A 27 -75.30 -50.83 39.16
CA SER A 27 -73.96 -51.40 38.91
C SER A 27 -74.07 -52.79 38.28
N PHE A 28 -73.15 -53.13 37.36
CA PHE A 28 -73.10 -54.44 36.70
C PHE A 28 -71.74 -55.11 36.92
N THR A 29 -71.75 -56.40 37.28
CA THR A 29 -70.56 -57.25 37.42
C THR A 29 -70.59 -58.41 36.43
N ASP A 30 -69.52 -58.53 35.64
CA ASP A 30 -69.14 -59.63 34.72
C ASP A 30 -70.22 -60.13 33.74
N MET A 31 -70.35 -59.46 32.60
CA MET A 31 -70.95 -60.00 31.37
C MET A 31 -70.25 -59.42 30.12
N GLN A 32 -69.91 -60.27 29.15
CA GLN A 32 -69.66 -59.83 27.77
C GLN A 32 -70.99 -59.36 27.18
N PHE A 33 -71.12 -58.06 26.90
CA PHE A 33 -72.31 -57.49 26.29
C PHE A 33 -72.13 -57.38 24.77
N VAL A 34 -73.02 -58.02 24.01
CA VAL A 34 -73.35 -57.62 22.63
C VAL A 34 -74.72 -56.96 22.72
N MET A 35 -74.77 -55.64 22.86
CA MET A 35 -76.04 -54.90 22.82
C MET A 35 -75.85 -53.41 22.56
N GLN A 36 -76.55 -52.89 21.56
CA GLN A 36 -76.81 -51.46 21.40
C GLN A 36 -77.62 -51.00 22.62
N THR A 37 -76.96 -50.43 23.63
CA THR A 37 -77.57 -50.18 24.94
C THR A 37 -78.06 -48.73 25.01
N TYR A 38 -79.38 -48.55 24.84
CA TYR A 38 -80.05 -47.29 25.15
C TYR A 38 -80.34 -47.25 26.65
N PHE A 39 -79.49 -46.58 27.43
CA PHE A 39 -79.72 -46.43 28.87
C PHE A 39 -80.85 -45.40 29.12
N SER A 40 -81.59 -45.51 30.23
CA SER A 40 -82.69 -44.60 30.62
C SER A 40 -82.46 -43.86 31.96
N SER A 41 -81.30 -44.08 32.59
CA SER A 41 -80.86 -43.43 33.85
C SER A 41 -80.03 -42.16 33.63
N ALA A 42 -80.07 -41.24 34.61
CA ALA A 42 -79.44 -39.90 34.56
C ALA A 42 -77.90 -39.89 34.67
N SER A 43 -77.29 -40.97 35.18
CA SER A 43 -75.83 -41.11 35.34
C SER A 43 -75.38 -42.56 35.08
N ILE A 44 -74.26 -42.75 34.37
CA ILE A 44 -73.66 -44.07 34.08
C ILE A 44 -72.22 -44.08 34.62
N ILE A 45 -71.83 -45.10 35.38
CA ILE A 45 -70.47 -45.29 35.90
C ILE A 45 -69.87 -46.58 35.33
N LEU A 46 -68.70 -46.49 34.69
CA LEU A 46 -67.93 -47.61 34.11
C LEU A 46 -66.59 -47.79 34.88
N ASP A 47 -66.45 -48.82 35.70
CA ASP A 47 -65.37 -48.91 36.70
C ASP A 47 -64.55 -50.24 36.66
N LYS A 48 -64.47 -50.95 35.52
CA LYS A 48 -63.71 -52.23 35.40
C LYS A 48 -63.01 -52.49 34.06
N SER A 49 -62.02 -53.39 34.12
CA SER A 49 -60.76 -53.40 33.36
C SER A 49 -60.78 -53.62 31.85
N ILE A 50 -61.80 -54.25 31.24
CA ILE A 50 -61.87 -54.45 29.77
C ILE A 50 -63.34 -54.53 29.32
N LEU A 51 -63.78 -53.64 28.43
CA LEU A 51 -65.04 -53.75 27.68
C LEU A 51 -64.72 -53.92 26.18
N SER A 52 -65.08 -55.07 25.60
CA SER A 52 -65.23 -55.19 24.13
C SER A 52 -66.71 -55.04 23.82
N THR A 53 -67.07 -54.07 22.98
CA THR A 53 -68.47 -53.71 22.72
C THR A 53 -69.09 -54.49 21.55
N GLY A 54 -68.34 -55.39 20.91
CA GLY A 54 -68.75 -56.06 19.67
C GLY A 54 -68.84 -55.08 18.50
N ASP A 55 -69.80 -55.29 17.60
CA ASP A 55 -70.01 -54.47 16.39
C ASP A 55 -70.56 -53.05 16.65
N TYR A 56 -70.92 -52.70 17.90
CA TYR A 56 -71.55 -51.43 18.24
C TYR A 56 -70.83 -50.74 19.40
N GLY A 57 -70.71 -49.41 19.37
CA GLY A 57 -70.06 -48.62 20.42
C GLY A 57 -71.00 -48.21 21.55
N VAL A 58 -70.48 -47.49 22.55
CA VAL A 58 -71.30 -46.85 23.59
C VAL A 58 -71.84 -45.52 23.05
N VAL A 59 -73.14 -45.45 22.80
CA VAL A 59 -73.78 -44.25 22.26
C VAL A 59 -74.59 -43.55 23.36
N ALA A 60 -74.24 -42.31 23.67
CA ALA A 60 -74.94 -41.50 24.67
C ALA A 60 -75.91 -40.51 24.00
N TYR A 61 -77.23 -40.73 24.18
CA TYR A 61 -78.29 -39.82 23.73
C TYR A 61 -79.05 -39.19 24.93
N GLY A 62 -79.19 -37.85 24.94
CA GLY A 62 -79.97 -37.07 25.93
C GLY A 62 -79.17 -36.46 27.10
N ASP A 63 -79.84 -35.75 28.03
CA ASP A 63 -79.27 -35.06 29.20
C ASP A 63 -78.64 -36.04 30.21
N ARG A 64 -77.35 -36.38 30.06
CA ARG A 64 -76.74 -37.48 30.84
C ARG A 64 -75.26 -37.27 31.15
N GLU A 65 -74.87 -37.76 32.32
CA GLU A 65 -73.47 -37.83 32.75
C GLU A 65 -72.95 -39.27 32.63
N VAL A 66 -71.84 -39.45 31.90
CA VAL A 66 -71.14 -40.74 31.79
C VAL A 66 -69.76 -40.59 32.42
N GLN A 67 -69.50 -41.35 33.48
CA GLN A 67 -68.20 -41.40 34.16
C GLN A 67 -67.54 -42.75 33.95
N GLY A 68 -66.24 -42.79 33.72
CA GLY A 68 -65.50 -44.04 33.77
C GLY A 68 -64.06 -43.87 34.21
N ASN A 69 -63.53 -44.88 34.90
CA ASN A 69 -62.17 -44.86 35.44
C ASN A 69 -61.45 -46.19 35.18
N ASN A 70 -60.20 -46.13 34.71
CA ASN A 70 -59.28 -47.25 34.62
C ASN A 70 -59.82 -48.47 33.84
N PHE A 71 -60.32 -48.22 32.63
CA PHE A 71 -60.85 -49.26 31.75
C PHE A 71 -60.22 -49.21 30.36
N MET A 72 -60.18 -50.36 29.69
CA MET A 72 -59.77 -50.47 28.29
C MET A 72 -60.98 -50.76 27.40
N LEU A 73 -61.05 -50.08 26.25
CA LEU A 73 -62.00 -50.40 25.19
C LEU A 73 -61.28 -50.84 23.92
N SER A 74 -61.76 -51.91 23.28
CA SER A 74 -61.20 -52.39 22.02
C SER A 74 -62.14 -53.22 21.14
N GLY A 75 -61.82 -53.27 19.83
CA GLY A 75 -62.30 -54.32 18.91
C GLY A 75 -63.64 -54.07 18.21
N ASN A 76 -64.05 -52.83 17.98
CA ASN A 76 -65.32 -52.51 17.29
C ASN A 76 -65.07 -52.13 15.82
N SER A 77 -65.92 -52.67 14.92
CA SER A 77 -65.77 -52.58 13.46
C SER A 77 -66.81 -51.71 12.73
N GLN A 78 -67.95 -51.34 13.36
CA GLN A 78 -69.00 -50.58 12.67
C GLN A 78 -69.15 -49.15 13.17
N TYR A 79 -69.04 -48.89 14.48
CA TYR A 79 -69.23 -47.55 15.08
C TYR A 79 -68.01 -47.12 15.92
N ALA A 80 -67.91 -45.82 16.21
CA ALA A 80 -66.93 -45.30 17.16
C ALA A 80 -67.10 -45.95 18.54
N GLY A 81 -66.00 -46.09 19.30
CA GLY A 81 -66.05 -46.58 20.69
C GLY A 81 -67.02 -45.81 21.58
N PHE A 82 -67.01 -44.48 21.50
CA PHE A 82 -68.06 -43.61 22.02
C PHE A 82 -68.59 -42.65 20.96
N VAL A 83 -69.91 -42.44 20.97
CA VAL A 83 -70.58 -41.41 20.15
C VAL A 83 -71.36 -40.46 21.06
N VAL A 84 -71.10 -39.15 20.91
CA VAL A 84 -71.81 -38.08 21.62
C VAL A 84 -72.44 -37.13 20.60
N SER A 85 -73.76 -36.99 20.64
CA SER A 85 -74.53 -36.23 19.64
C SER A 85 -75.61 -35.32 20.23
N SER A 86 -75.58 -35.09 21.55
CA SER A 86 -76.50 -34.20 22.27
C SER A 86 -75.74 -33.14 23.05
N SER A 87 -76.20 -31.88 23.02
CA SER A 87 -75.56 -30.74 23.69
C SER A 87 -75.61 -30.79 25.23
N ALA A 88 -76.51 -31.61 25.78
CA ALA A 88 -76.69 -31.81 27.22
C ALA A 88 -75.96 -33.04 27.78
N THR A 89 -75.14 -33.72 26.98
CA THR A 89 -74.33 -34.85 27.43
C THR A 89 -72.97 -34.38 27.95
N TYR A 90 -72.60 -34.84 29.14
CA TYR A 90 -71.28 -34.63 29.74
C TYR A 90 -70.57 -35.97 29.95
N LEU A 91 -69.41 -36.15 29.32
CA LEU A 91 -68.63 -37.38 29.38
C LEU A 91 -67.33 -37.11 30.14
N VAL A 92 -67.10 -37.76 31.28
CA VAL A 92 -65.86 -37.67 32.06
C VAL A 92 -65.19 -39.03 32.08
N ILE A 93 -64.00 -39.13 31.50
CA ILE A 93 -63.27 -40.39 31.49
C ILE A 93 -61.86 -40.21 32.07
N GLU A 94 -61.45 -41.08 32.98
CA GLU A 94 -60.10 -41.08 33.56
C GLU A 94 -59.36 -42.40 33.28
N ASN A 95 -58.05 -42.33 32.99
CA ASN A 95 -57.17 -43.49 32.81
C ASN A 95 -57.65 -44.49 31.74
N LEU A 96 -58.12 -43.99 30.60
CA LEU A 96 -58.70 -44.81 29.54
C LEU A 96 -57.66 -45.23 28.51
N LYS A 97 -57.71 -46.50 28.09
CA LYS A 97 -57.02 -46.97 26.88
C LYS A 97 -58.03 -47.35 25.81
N MET A 98 -58.06 -46.64 24.69
CA MET A 98 -58.87 -46.97 23.52
C MET A 98 -57.97 -47.51 22.43
N GLN A 99 -58.15 -48.78 22.08
CA GLN A 99 -57.28 -49.42 21.10
C GLN A 99 -58.00 -50.33 20.11
N ASP A 100 -57.40 -50.50 18.92
CA ASP A 100 -57.83 -51.46 17.91
C ASP A 100 -59.29 -51.29 17.44
N PHE A 101 -59.78 -50.05 17.40
CA PHE A 101 -61.05 -49.72 16.74
C PHE A 101 -60.86 -49.62 15.22
N ASN A 102 -61.81 -50.10 14.42
CA ASN A 102 -61.75 -50.03 12.97
C ASN A 102 -63.13 -49.73 12.37
N THR A 103 -63.57 -48.47 12.45
CA THR A 103 -64.92 -48.06 12.05
C THR A 103 -64.99 -47.60 10.59
N ALA A 104 -66.15 -47.80 9.95
CA ALA A 104 -66.47 -47.22 8.65
C ALA A 104 -66.87 -45.72 8.72
N LEU A 105 -66.98 -45.15 9.93
CA LEU A 105 -67.40 -43.76 10.16
C LEU A 105 -66.18 -42.88 10.55
N SER A 106 -66.42 -41.62 10.91
CA SER A 106 -65.40 -40.75 11.51
C SER A 106 -65.18 -41.09 12.98
N GLY A 107 -63.95 -40.98 13.48
CA GLY A 107 -63.62 -41.20 14.89
C GLY A 107 -63.67 -42.68 15.30
N GLY A 108 -62.55 -43.41 15.18
CA GLY A 108 -62.51 -44.83 15.58
C GLY A 108 -62.81 -45.05 17.07
N ALA A 109 -62.21 -44.23 17.91
CA ALA A 109 -62.40 -44.26 19.35
C ALA A 109 -63.56 -43.35 19.78
N LEU A 110 -63.55 -42.08 19.36
CA LEU A 110 -64.54 -41.07 19.78
C LEU A 110 -65.10 -40.31 18.58
N ASN A 111 -66.42 -40.20 18.52
CA ASN A 111 -67.12 -39.34 17.57
C ASN A 111 -68.03 -38.35 18.32
N LEU A 112 -67.62 -37.09 18.34
CA LEU A 112 -68.25 -36.02 19.11
C LEU A 112 -68.84 -34.99 18.14
N THR A 113 -70.17 -34.87 18.12
CA THR A 113 -70.92 -33.95 17.24
C THR A 113 -71.72 -32.89 18.00
N ALA A 114 -71.75 -32.99 19.33
CA ALA A 114 -72.31 -31.99 20.25
C ALA A 114 -71.78 -32.24 21.68
N GLY A 115 -72.10 -31.35 22.62
CA GLY A 115 -71.84 -31.54 24.05
C GLY A 115 -70.40 -31.21 24.48
N ILE A 116 -70.08 -31.54 25.74
CA ILE A 116 -68.76 -31.33 26.33
C ILE A 116 -68.22 -32.68 26.82
N THR A 117 -67.03 -33.04 26.38
CA THR A 117 -66.32 -34.24 26.81
C THR A 117 -65.04 -33.85 27.53
N THR A 118 -64.78 -34.43 28.70
CA THR A 118 -63.54 -34.28 29.47
C THR A 118 -62.87 -35.63 29.65
N ILE A 119 -61.60 -35.72 29.30
CA ILE A 119 -60.80 -36.94 29.35
C ILE A 119 -59.54 -36.68 30.16
N LYS A 120 -59.13 -37.62 30.99
CA LYS A 120 -57.94 -37.50 31.83
C LYS A 120 -57.02 -38.70 31.60
N ASP A 121 -55.73 -38.42 31.40
CA ASP A 121 -54.64 -39.39 31.28
C ASP A 121 -54.99 -40.62 30.42
N SER A 122 -55.13 -40.46 29.10
CA SER A 122 -55.67 -41.51 28.23
C SER A 122 -54.77 -41.86 27.04
N LEU A 123 -54.85 -43.11 26.58
CA LEU A 123 -54.06 -43.66 25.49
C LEU A 123 -54.96 -44.07 24.32
N PHE A 124 -54.70 -43.54 23.14
CA PHE A 124 -55.40 -43.87 21.89
C PHE A 124 -54.42 -44.56 20.95
N VAL A 125 -54.57 -45.88 20.80
CA VAL A 125 -53.56 -46.70 20.13
C VAL A 125 -54.19 -47.55 19.02
N SER A 126 -53.63 -47.54 17.81
CA SER A 126 -54.10 -48.44 16.72
C SER A 126 -55.56 -48.26 16.31
N ASN A 127 -56.13 -47.06 16.43
CA ASN A 127 -57.51 -46.80 16.00
C ASN A 127 -57.58 -46.38 14.53
N THR A 128 -58.54 -46.92 13.80
CA THR A 128 -58.74 -46.68 12.37
C THR A 128 -60.17 -46.19 12.10
N ALA A 129 -60.29 -45.15 11.27
CA ALA A 129 -61.56 -44.61 10.80
C ALA A 129 -61.55 -44.50 9.27
N ALA A 130 -62.59 -44.98 8.58
CA ALA A 130 -62.63 -44.92 7.11
C ALA A 130 -62.81 -43.49 6.56
N LEU A 131 -63.26 -42.55 7.39
CA LEU A 131 -63.44 -41.15 7.03
C LEU A 131 -62.36 -40.26 7.67
N LYS A 132 -62.69 -39.56 8.76
CA LYS A 132 -61.84 -38.53 9.37
C LYS A 132 -61.58 -38.81 10.84
N GLY A 133 -60.35 -38.57 11.29
CA GLY A 133 -59.92 -38.70 12.68
C GLY A 133 -59.85 -40.16 13.11
N GLY A 134 -58.70 -40.80 12.90
CA GLY A 134 -58.51 -42.23 13.14
C GLY A 134 -58.90 -42.67 14.55
N ALA A 135 -58.54 -41.86 15.55
CA ALA A 135 -59.01 -42.03 16.92
C ALA A 135 -60.22 -41.14 17.21
N ILE A 136 -60.15 -39.84 16.94
CA ILE A 136 -61.13 -38.88 17.44
C ILE A 136 -61.62 -37.99 16.32
N TYR A 137 -62.93 -37.84 16.24
CA TYR A 137 -63.62 -36.85 15.42
C TYR A 137 -64.40 -35.90 16.30
N VAL A 138 -64.21 -34.59 16.12
CA VAL A 138 -64.91 -33.54 16.88
C VAL A 138 -65.53 -32.51 15.94
N GLU A 139 -66.82 -32.24 16.08
CA GLU A 139 -67.56 -31.20 15.36
C GLU A 139 -68.66 -30.63 16.27
N ASN A 140 -68.90 -29.32 16.24
CA ASN A 140 -69.88 -28.59 17.07
C ASN A 140 -69.86 -28.99 18.58
N SER A 141 -68.70 -29.40 19.07
CA SER A 141 -68.49 -30.00 20.38
C SER A 141 -67.21 -29.49 21.02
N THR A 142 -67.12 -29.59 22.34
CA THR A 142 -65.90 -29.27 23.10
C THR A 142 -65.32 -30.54 23.71
N LEU A 143 -64.03 -30.78 23.46
CA LEU A 143 -63.27 -31.87 24.04
C LEU A 143 -62.12 -31.30 24.85
N VAL A 144 -62.04 -31.65 26.13
CA VAL A 144 -61.00 -31.19 27.07
C VAL A 144 -60.21 -32.40 27.56
N PHE A 145 -58.89 -32.36 27.42
CA PHE A 145 -57.98 -33.33 28.00
C PHE A 145 -57.31 -32.75 29.23
N ASN A 146 -57.58 -33.29 30.41
CA ASN A 146 -56.87 -32.99 31.65
C ASN A 146 -55.71 -33.99 31.81
N THR A 147 -54.52 -33.64 31.37
CA THR A 147 -53.36 -34.55 31.41
C THR A 147 -52.53 -34.28 32.67
N SER A 148 -52.58 -35.20 33.63
CA SER A 148 -51.79 -35.14 34.87
C SER A 148 -50.48 -35.92 34.79
N SER A 149 -50.39 -36.88 33.86
CA SER A 149 -49.22 -37.72 33.63
C SER A 149 -48.93 -37.90 32.14
N LEU A 150 -49.80 -38.63 31.43
CA LEU A 150 -49.59 -38.98 30.03
C LEU A 150 -50.91 -39.04 29.27
N THR A 151 -50.96 -38.39 28.11
CA THR A 151 -51.96 -38.66 27.08
C THR A 151 -51.21 -38.98 25.79
N GLU A 152 -51.56 -40.07 25.12
CA GLU A 152 -50.79 -40.52 23.96
C GLU A 152 -51.70 -40.91 22.80
N PHE A 153 -51.29 -40.54 21.59
CA PHE A 153 -51.87 -40.96 20.34
C PHE A 153 -50.79 -41.62 19.48
N SER A 154 -50.92 -42.92 19.27
CA SER A 154 -49.96 -43.69 18.47
C SER A 154 -50.64 -44.71 17.54
N GLN A 155 -50.13 -44.81 16.30
CA GLN A 155 -50.60 -45.78 15.31
C GLN A 155 -52.07 -45.62 14.90
N ASN A 156 -52.64 -44.43 15.05
CA ASN A 156 -54.00 -44.14 14.62
C ASN A 156 -54.02 -43.70 13.14
N SER A 157 -55.03 -44.11 12.39
CA SER A 157 -55.10 -43.81 10.96
C SER A 157 -56.51 -43.53 10.45
N ASP A 158 -56.61 -42.69 9.43
CA ASP A 158 -57.83 -42.48 8.67
C ASP A 158 -57.57 -42.49 7.15
N ILE A 159 -58.53 -42.03 6.33
CA ILE A 159 -58.37 -41.98 4.87
C ILE A 159 -57.16 -41.13 4.42
N GLY A 160 -56.69 -40.21 5.27
CA GLY A 160 -55.52 -39.36 5.04
C GLY A 160 -54.19 -39.97 5.49
N GLY A 161 -54.18 -41.19 6.04
CA GLY A 161 -53.00 -41.86 6.57
C GLY A 161 -52.92 -41.78 8.09
N ALA A 162 -51.72 -41.57 8.66
CA ALA A 162 -51.52 -41.54 10.11
C ALA A 162 -52.06 -40.24 10.75
N ASN A 163 -53.32 -40.28 11.18
CA ASN A 163 -54.09 -39.14 11.65
C ASN A 163 -54.97 -39.55 12.83
N ALA A 164 -54.67 -39.02 14.01
CA ALA A 164 -55.37 -39.37 15.23
C ALA A 164 -56.63 -38.54 15.43
N VAL A 165 -56.57 -37.23 15.21
CA VAL A 165 -57.62 -36.32 15.64
C VAL A 165 -58.05 -35.42 14.48
N TYR A 166 -59.35 -35.39 14.22
CA TYR A 166 -59.97 -34.45 13.29
C TYR A 166 -60.77 -33.38 14.04
N ILE A 167 -60.46 -32.11 13.74
CA ILE A 167 -61.13 -30.93 14.29
C ILE A 167 -62.02 -30.32 13.19
N GLY A 168 -63.34 -30.46 13.36
CA GLY A 168 -64.37 -30.04 12.42
C GLY A 168 -65.03 -28.70 12.77
N GLN A 169 -66.21 -28.46 12.20
CA GLN A 169 -66.87 -27.16 12.29
C GLN A 169 -67.16 -26.74 13.74
N ASN A 170 -66.76 -25.54 14.16
CA ASN A 170 -66.99 -25.01 15.52
C ASN A 170 -66.52 -25.93 16.67
N ALA A 171 -65.56 -26.84 16.40
CA ALA A 171 -65.03 -27.72 17.41
C ALA A 171 -63.99 -26.99 18.28
N ILE A 172 -63.98 -27.28 19.59
CA ILE A 172 -62.91 -26.87 20.50
C ILE A 172 -62.26 -28.13 21.03
N VAL A 173 -60.97 -28.31 20.78
CA VAL A 173 -60.16 -29.36 21.40
C VAL A 173 -59.12 -28.69 22.28
N GLN A 174 -59.16 -28.95 23.58
CA GLN A 174 -58.31 -28.33 24.57
C GLN A 174 -57.49 -29.38 25.31
N PHE A 175 -56.20 -29.11 25.49
CA PHE A 175 -55.30 -29.92 26.31
C PHE A 175 -54.80 -29.08 27.48
N ASP A 176 -55.16 -29.49 28.69
CA ASP A 176 -54.79 -28.87 29.96
C ASP A 176 -53.80 -29.77 30.69
N THR A 177 -52.57 -29.30 30.84
CA THR A 177 -51.45 -30.11 31.34
C THR A 177 -50.91 -29.59 32.67
N ILE A 178 -50.53 -30.49 33.58
CA ILE A 178 -49.77 -30.09 34.79
C ILE A 178 -48.26 -30.22 34.56
N GLN A 179 -47.46 -29.66 35.47
CA GLN A 179 -46.00 -29.72 35.39
C GLN A 179 -45.51 -31.18 35.25
N ASN A 180 -44.61 -31.41 34.30
CA ASN A 180 -44.05 -32.72 33.91
C ASN A 180 -45.01 -33.69 33.21
N ALA A 181 -46.28 -33.33 33.02
CA ALA A 181 -47.20 -34.13 32.21
C ALA A 181 -46.87 -34.00 30.71
N ASN A 182 -47.15 -35.04 29.94
CA ASN A 182 -46.89 -35.04 28.50
C ASN A 182 -48.13 -35.47 27.71
N VAL A 183 -48.44 -34.72 26.65
CA VAL A 183 -49.31 -35.16 25.57
C VAL A 183 -48.41 -35.51 24.40
N ASN A 184 -48.40 -36.77 23.96
CA ASN A 184 -47.55 -37.24 22.87
C ASN A 184 -48.41 -37.59 21.65
N MET A 185 -48.25 -36.84 20.58
CA MET A 185 -48.92 -37.05 19.30
C MET A 185 -47.95 -37.64 18.28
N TYR A 186 -47.89 -38.97 18.18
CA TYR A 186 -47.09 -39.67 17.16
C TYR A 186 -47.79 -39.72 15.79
N ASP A 187 -49.11 -39.48 15.80
CA ASP A 187 -49.94 -39.33 14.63
C ASP A 187 -50.37 -37.86 14.44
N SER A 188 -50.82 -37.51 13.23
CA SER A 188 -51.18 -36.12 12.92
C SER A 188 -52.52 -35.68 13.53
N VAL A 189 -52.70 -34.37 13.63
CA VAL A 189 -54.01 -33.71 13.82
C VAL A 189 -54.37 -33.00 12.52
N SER A 190 -55.66 -33.00 12.18
CA SER A 190 -56.13 -32.46 10.91
C SER A 190 -57.43 -31.67 11.02
N SER A 191 -57.65 -30.78 10.05
CA SER A 191 -58.93 -30.11 9.81
C SER A 191 -59.03 -29.69 8.35
N ASP A 192 -60.25 -29.57 7.81
CA ASP A 192 -60.45 -29.01 6.48
C ASP A 192 -60.45 -27.47 6.52
N LEU A 193 -60.11 -26.84 5.40
CA LEU A 193 -60.28 -25.40 5.21
C LEU A 193 -61.72 -24.96 5.52
N GLY A 194 -61.88 -23.85 6.26
CA GLY A 194 -63.17 -23.24 6.57
C GLY A 194 -63.91 -23.79 7.80
N THR A 195 -63.40 -24.84 8.45
CA THR A 195 -64.01 -25.46 9.64
C THR A 195 -64.08 -24.53 10.87
N ASN A 196 -63.29 -23.47 10.97
CA ASN A 196 -63.28 -22.58 12.14
C ASN A 196 -63.14 -23.36 13.48
N GLY A 197 -62.34 -24.42 13.47
CA GLY A 197 -62.01 -25.17 14.68
C GLY A 197 -61.08 -24.38 15.59
N ASN A 198 -60.95 -24.81 16.84
CA ASN A 198 -60.01 -24.24 17.80
C ASN A 198 -59.25 -25.35 18.54
N LEU A 199 -57.92 -25.30 18.51
CA LEU A 199 -57.04 -26.16 19.29
C LEU A 199 -56.38 -25.33 20.38
N ARG A 200 -56.66 -25.65 21.65
CA ARG A 200 -56.09 -24.95 22.81
C ARG A 200 -55.09 -25.81 23.55
N ILE A 201 -53.95 -25.24 23.87
CA ILE A 201 -52.89 -25.91 24.63
C ILE A 201 -52.61 -25.05 25.85
N THR A 202 -52.98 -25.56 27.02
CA THR A 202 -52.79 -24.85 28.29
C THR A 202 -52.08 -25.71 29.34
N GLY A 203 -51.57 -25.03 30.37
CA GLY A 203 -50.89 -25.63 31.50
C GLY A 203 -49.37 -25.64 31.41
N LEU A 204 -48.75 -26.30 32.39
CA LEU A 204 -47.29 -26.29 32.63
C LEU A 204 -46.57 -27.54 32.08
N GLY A 205 -47.31 -28.49 31.53
CA GLY A 205 -46.76 -29.69 30.89
C GLY A 205 -46.50 -29.48 29.40
N ASN A 206 -46.09 -30.55 28.72
CA ASN A 206 -45.68 -30.50 27.32
C ASN A 206 -46.75 -31.10 26.40
N PHE A 207 -47.09 -30.39 25.33
CA PHE A 207 -47.78 -30.98 24.17
C PHE A 207 -46.77 -31.20 23.04
N ASN A 208 -46.49 -32.45 22.69
CA ASN A 208 -45.44 -32.85 21.77
C ASN A 208 -46.04 -33.39 20.45
N LEU A 209 -45.74 -32.74 19.34
CA LEU A 209 -46.06 -33.20 17.99
C LEU A 209 -44.84 -33.86 17.36
N TYR A 210 -44.93 -35.15 17.02
CA TYR A 210 -43.84 -35.89 16.34
C TYR A 210 -44.10 -36.08 14.84
N ARG A 211 -45.27 -35.66 14.35
CA ARG A 211 -45.67 -35.79 12.94
C ARG A 211 -46.32 -34.52 12.46
N THR A 212 -46.10 -34.19 11.18
CA THR A 212 -46.71 -33.03 10.54
C THR A 212 -48.23 -33.05 10.66
N SER A 213 -48.79 -31.96 11.21
CA SER A 213 -50.24 -31.80 11.41
C SER A 213 -50.80 -30.72 10.48
N LEU A 214 -51.97 -30.98 9.89
CA LEU A 214 -52.57 -30.18 8.82
C LEU A 214 -53.89 -29.54 9.27
N LEU A 215 -53.79 -28.41 9.97
CA LEU A 215 -54.91 -27.74 10.66
C LEU A 215 -55.41 -26.48 9.90
N ALA A 216 -55.53 -26.58 8.58
CA ALA A 216 -55.79 -25.44 7.68
C ALA A 216 -57.04 -24.59 8.01
N GLY A 217 -58.06 -25.16 8.67
CA GLY A 217 -59.26 -24.45 9.11
C GLY A 217 -59.33 -24.17 10.61
N THR A 218 -58.30 -24.51 11.37
CA THR A 218 -58.29 -24.44 12.83
C THR A 218 -57.35 -23.37 13.36
N ASP A 219 -57.85 -22.56 14.29
CA ASP A 219 -57.05 -21.60 15.05
C ASP A 219 -56.37 -22.33 16.22
N ILE A 220 -55.06 -22.13 16.39
CA ILE A 220 -54.28 -22.69 17.50
C ILE A 220 -54.06 -21.59 18.53
N GLU A 221 -54.30 -21.92 19.80
CA GLU A 221 -54.04 -21.06 20.95
C GLU A 221 -53.09 -21.77 21.91
N ILE A 222 -51.95 -21.14 22.18
CA ILE A 222 -50.92 -21.63 23.13
C ILE A 222 -50.92 -20.68 24.31
N GLY A 223 -51.27 -21.20 25.49
CA GLY A 223 -51.62 -20.39 26.65
C GLY A 223 -53.05 -19.85 26.55
N GLY A 224 -53.34 -18.77 27.28
CA GLY A 224 -54.67 -18.14 27.28
C GLY A 224 -54.67 -16.74 27.88
N ALA A 225 -55.86 -16.16 28.06
CA ALA A 225 -56.01 -14.84 28.68
C ALA A 225 -55.65 -14.85 30.17
N GLY A 226 -54.87 -13.86 30.62
CA GLY A 226 -54.35 -13.81 31.99
C GLY A 226 -53.12 -14.70 32.18
N ILE A 227 -52.89 -15.19 33.40
CA ILE A 227 -51.72 -16.04 33.72
C ILE A 227 -52.04 -17.50 33.38
N VAL A 228 -52.19 -17.79 32.09
CA VAL A 228 -52.45 -19.14 31.56
C VAL A 228 -51.28 -19.57 30.69
N TYR A 229 -50.49 -20.52 31.21
CA TYR A 229 -49.35 -21.12 30.52
C TYR A 229 -49.81 -22.08 29.42
N GLY A 230 -48.91 -22.42 28.50
CA GLY A 230 -49.09 -23.52 27.55
C GLY A 230 -47.76 -23.80 26.83
N VAL A 231 -47.46 -25.07 26.54
CA VAL A 231 -46.21 -25.45 25.86
C VAL A 231 -46.52 -26.39 24.69
N LEU A 232 -46.27 -25.90 23.47
CA LEU A 232 -46.33 -26.69 22.24
C LEU A 232 -44.91 -26.95 21.75
N ASN A 233 -44.52 -28.21 21.62
CA ASN A 233 -43.25 -28.64 21.07
C ASN A 233 -43.45 -29.33 19.72
N LEU A 234 -42.75 -28.87 18.69
CA LEU A 234 -42.53 -29.64 17.47
C LEU A 234 -41.30 -30.53 17.66
N LYS A 235 -41.43 -31.80 17.30
CA LYS A 235 -40.40 -32.84 17.45
C LYS A 235 -40.07 -33.51 16.12
N ASP A 236 -38.84 -33.98 15.99
CA ASP A 236 -38.28 -34.77 14.90
C ASP A 236 -38.51 -34.16 13.50
N GLY A 237 -38.38 -32.84 13.38
CA GLY A 237 -38.58 -32.12 12.11
C GLY A 237 -40.03 -32.11 11.63
N SER A 238 -41.00 -32.34 12.53
CA SER A 238 -42.43 -32.23 12.23
C SER A 238 -42.81 -30.82 11.74
N GLY A 239 -43.76 -30.75 10.82
CA GLY A 239 -44.36 -29.50 10.37
C GLY A 239 -45.69 -29.19 11.05
N LEU A 240 -46.18 -27.97 10.87
CA LEU A 240 -47.50 -27.57 11.37
C LEU A 240 -48.14 -26.61 10.38
N GLU A 241 -49.34 -26.92 9.92
CA GLU A 241 -50.19 -25.97 9.17
C GLU A 241 -51.36 -25.55 10.05
N ALA A 242 -51.73 -24.27 10.10
CA ALA A 242 -52.85 -23.77 10.90
C ALA A 242 -53.56 -22.57 10.26
N LYS A 243 -54.85 -22.36 10.51
CA LYS A 243 -55.55 -21.14 10.07
C LYS A 243 -54.94 -19.88 10.68
N SER A 244 -54.70 -19.88 11.98
CA SER A 244 -53.92 -18.85 12.68
C SER A 244 -53.30 -19.47 13.92
N ILE A 245 -52.13 -18.98 14.31
CA ILE A 245 -51.45 -19.41 15.55
C ILE A 245 -51.35 -18.18 16.46
N ASN A 246 -51.85 -18.34 17.69
CA ASN A 246 -51.84 -17.32 18.72
C ASN A 246 -51.06 -17.86 19.93
N ASN A 247 -49.79 -17.50 20.03
CA ASN A 247 -48.93 -17.79 21.17
C ASN A 247 -49.02 -16.64 22.18
N ARG A 248 -49.81 -16.82 23.25
CA ARG A 248 -50.12 -15.77 24.24
C ARG A 248 -48.93 -15.51 25.19
N GLN A 249 -48.99 -14.46 26.00
CA GLN A 249 -47.89 -13.96 26.87
C GLN A 249 -47.15 -15.01 27.73
N TYR A 250 -47.80 -16.12 28.10
CA TYR A 250 -47.19 -17.20 28.88
C TYR A 250 -47.13 -18.54 28.12
N GLY A 251 -47.43 -18.50 26.82
CA GLY A 251 -47.27 -19.61 25.91
C GLY A 251 -45.81 -19.78 25.50
N VAL A 252 -45.45 -21.03 25.21
CA VAL A 252 -44.16 -21.42 24.65
C VAL A 252 -44.43 -22.21 23.39
N PHE A 253 -44.08 -21.62 22.25
CA PHE A 253 -44.05 -22.31 20.97
C PHE A 253 -42.60 -22.71 20.67
N ASN A 254 -42.32 -24.01 20.77
CA ASN A 254 -40.97 -24.54 20.72
C ASN A 254 -40.74 -25.41 19.48
N MET A 255 -39.86 -24.94 18.62
CA MET A 255 -39.32 -25.67 17.46
C MET A 255 -37.84 -26.05 17.67
N SER A 256 -37.23 -25.67 18.79
CA SER A 256 -35.82 -25.99 19.06
C SER A 256 -35.67 -27.42 19.58
N ASP A 257 -35.48 -28.38 18.68
CA ASP A 257 -35.35 -29.81 18.95
C ASP A 257 -34.13 -30.49 18.28
N GLY A 258 -33.34 -29.74 17.52
CA GLY A 258 -32.20 -30.21 16.76
C GLY A 258 -32.49 -30.57 15.29
N TYR A 259 -33.74 -30.42 14.85
CA TYR A 259 -34.20 -30.65 13.48
C TYR A 259 -34.88 -29.40 12.92
N ALA A 260 -34.92 -29.25 11.60
CA ALA A 260 -35.59 -28.13 10.97
C ALA A 260 -37.11 -28.37 10.90
N ASN A 261 -37.90 -27.51 11.55
CA ASN A 261 -39.36 -27.51 11.48
C ASN A 261 -39.88 -26.43 10.53
N VAL A 262 -41.01 -26.72 9.87
CA VAL A 262 -41.70 -25.75 9.00
C VAL A 262 -43.13 -25.56 9.46
N VAL A 263 -43.47 -24.31 9.79
CA VAL A 263 -44.81 -23.90 10.21
C VAL A 263 -45.44 -23.04 9.12
N ARG A 264 -46.66 -23.36 8.71
CA ARG A 264 -47.44 -22.59 7.73
C ARG A 264 -48.71 -22.09 8.39
N THR A 265 -49.01 -20.80 8.24
CA THR A 265 -50.23 -20.27 8.84
C THR A 265 -50.85 -19.11 8.07
N GLY A 266 -52.12 -18.82 8.35
CA GLY A 266 -52.75 -17.57 7.92
C GLY A 266 -52.12 -16.40 8.65
N ASN A 267 -52.47 -16.22 9.93
CA ASN A 267 -51.87 -15.17 10.78
C ASN A 267 -51.01 -15.79 11.89
N PHE A 268 -49.96 -15.08 12.29
CA PHE A 268 -49.05 -15.51 13.35
C PHE A 268 -48.92 -14.40 14.41
N ASP A 269 -49.52 -14.62 15.58
CA ASP A 269 -49.40 -13.75 16.75
C ASP A 269 -48.54 -14.47 17.80
N SER A 270 -47.40 -13.88 18.18
CA SER A 270 -46.52 -14.43 19.20
C SER A 270 -46.13 -13.39 20.25
N GLN A 271 -46.96 -13.32 21.29
CA GLN A 271 -46.74 -12.57 22.53
C GLN A 271 -46.01 -13.39 23.60
N GLY A 272 -45.94 -14.71 23.44
CA GLY A 272 -45.19 -15.62 24.30
C GLY A 272 -43.77 -15.89 23.82
N ALA A 273 -43.16 -16.95 24.35
CA ALA A 273 -41.84 -17.40 23.92
C ALA A 273 -41.94 -18.19 22.60
N LEU A 274 -41.19 -17.78 21.59
CA LEU A 274 -40.94 -18.55 20.38
C LEU A 274 -39.51 -19.09 20.43
N LYS A 275 -39.32 -20.40 20.31
CA LYS A 275 -37.99 -21.03 20.31
C LYS A 275 -37.71 -21.66 18.96
N ILE A 276 -36.55 -21.38 18.38
CA ILE A 276 -36.17 -21.82 17.03
C ILE A 276 -34.71 -22.31 16.98
N ASP A 277 -34.44 -23.23 16.07
CA ASP A 277 -33.12 -23.67 15.66
C ASP A 277 -32.65 -22.98 14.37
N VAL A 278 -31.39 -22.55 14.39
CA VAL A 278 -30.69 -22.02 13.23
C VAL A 278 -29.45 -22.86 12.99
N PHE A 279 -29.28 -23.32 11.76
CA PHE A 279 -28.20 -24.19 11.32
C PHE A 279 -27.29 -23.46 10.34
N LEU A 280 -25.99 -23.75 10.40
CA LEU A 280 -24.99 -23.10 9.55
C LEU A 280 -25.29 -23.26 8.05
N ASN A 281 -25.85 -24.40 7.65
CA ASN A 281 -26.20 -24.74 6.27
C ASN A 281 -27.47 -24.03 5.74
N GLY A 282 -28.18 -23.28 6.58
CA GLY A 282 -29.40 -22.56 6.22
C GLY A 282 -30.70 -23.37 6.27
N THR A 283 -30.67 -24.65 6.68
CA THR A 283 -31.90 -25.46 6.88
C THR A 283 -32.51 -25.17 8.25
N ASN A 284 -32.97 -23.93 8.45
CA ASN A 284 -33.47 -23.45 9.75
C ASN A 284 -34.93 -23.80 9.97
N ASP A 285 -35.38 -23.59 11.21
CA ASP A 285 -36.79 -23.47 11.49
C ASP A 285 -37.38 -22.23 10.82
N VAL A 286 -38.57 -22.37 10.25
CA VAL A 286 -39.25 -21.29 9.54
C VAL A 286 -40.73 -21.25 9.86
N VAL A 287 -41.24 -20.04 10.11
CA VAL A 287 -42.68 -19.74 10.08
C VAL A 287 -43.02 -19.04 8.76
N GLU A 288 -44.00 -19.55 8.03
CA GLU A 288 -44.52 -19.00 6.77
C GLU A 288 -45.98 -18.57 6.99
N ALA A 289 -46.18 -17.28 7.26
CA ALA A 289 -47.50 -16.68 7.34
C ALA A 289 -47.97 -16.20 5.96
N SER A 290 -49.22 -16.46 5.61
CA SER A 290 -49.84 -15.91 4.38
C SER A 290 -50.59 -14.60 4.62
N GLY A 291 -50.69 -14.17 5.88
CA GLY A 291 -51.38 -12.97 6.35
C GLY A 291 -50.51 -12.14 7.29
N ASN A 292 -51.14 -11.58 8.33
CA ASN A 292 -50.51 -10.63 9.24
C ASN A 292 -49.69 -11.33 10.33
N ILE A 293 -48.73 -10.59 10.86
CA ILE A 293 -47.90 -10.99 11.99
C ILE A 293 -48.01 -9.95 13.10
N ASP A 294 -48.08 -10.42 14.34
CA ASP A 294 -47.88 -9.60 15.55
C ASP A 294 -46.82 -10.26 16.44
N LEU A 295 -45.75 -9.54 16.75
CA LEU A 295 -44.67 -10.00 17.62
C LEU A 295 -44.53 -9.16 18.87
N SER A 296 -45.46 -8.23 19.09
CA SER A 296 -45.37 -7.28 20.19
C SER A 296 -45.35 -8.02 21.54
N ASN A 297 -44.34 -7.72 22.36
CA ASN A 297 -44.14 -8.29 23.70
C ASN A 297 -43.71 -9.77 23.75
N GLY A 298 -43.52 -10.45 22.61
CA GLY A 298 -43.00 -11.81 22.57
C GLY A 298 -41.50 -11.90 22.76
N ASP A 299 -41.03 -13.03 23.28
CA ASP A 299 -39.61 -13.34 23.42
C ASP A 299 -39.18 -14.35 22.37
N LEU A 300 -38.03 -14.11 21.71
CA LEU A 300 -37.43 -15.05 20.77
C LEU A 300 -36.23 -15.75 21.41
N TYR A 301 -36.20 -17.08 21.36
CA TYR A 301 -35.06 -17.89 21.77
C TYR A 301 -34.48 -18.58 20.55
N VAL A 302 -33.21 -18.32 20.26
CA VAL A 302 -32.51 -18.88 19.10
C VAL A 302 -31.41 -19.82 19.56
N THR A 303 -31.49 -21.07 19.14
CA THR A 303 -30.44 -22.06 19.34
C THR A 303 -29.58 -22.17 18.08
N LEU A 304 -28.28 -21.92 18.22
CA LEU A 304 -27.31 -21.97 17.12
C LEU A 304 -26.68 -23.37 17.03
N ASN A 305 -27.12 -24.16 16.04
CA ASN A 305 -26.65 -25.52 15.81
C ASN A 305 -25.52 -25.56 14.78
N GLN A 306 -24.45 -26.30 15.10
CA GLN A 306 -23.29 -26.57 14.22
C GLN A 306 -22.44 -25.33 13.85
N PHE A 307 -22.48 -24.27 14.66
CA PHE A 307 -21.57 -23.14 14.53
C PHE A 307 -20.21 -23.48 15.16
N MET A 308 -19.22 -23.74 14.33
CA MET A 308 -17.88 -24.23 14.73
C MET A 308 -16.83 -23.12 14.88
N SER A 309 -17.15 -21.89 14.47
CA SER A 309 -16.23 -20.73 14.46
C SER A 309 -17.02 -19.43 14.62
N ASP A 310 -16.45 -18.43 15.28
CA ASP A 310 -16.95 -17.06 15.36
C ASP A 310 -16.37 -16.15 14.27
N ARG A 311 -15.63 -16.69 13.31
CA ARG A 311 -14.95 -15.91 12.26
C ARG A 311 -15.75 -15.84 10.97
N PHE A 312 -16.74 -14.95 10.92
CA PHE A 312 -17.50 -14.63 9.70
C PHE A 312 -18.00 -13.18 9.74
N ASP A 313 -18.12 -12.54 8.57
CA ASP A 313 -18.52 -11.12 8.48
C ASP A 313 -19.99 -10.91 8.85
N ARG A 314 -20.88 -11.64 8.19
CA ARG A 314 -22.32 -11.58 8.38
C ARG A 314 -22.97 -12.84 7.82
N LEU A 315 -23.86 -13.46 8.58
CA LEU A 315 -24.73 -14.54 8.12
C LEU A 315 -26.18 -14.13 8.32
N ASP A 316 -26.95 -14.13 7.24
CA ASP A 316 -28.36 -13.78 7.24
C ASP A 316 -29.23 -15.02 7.13
N TYR A 317 -30.15 -15.17 8.07
CA TYR A 317 -31.07 -16.28 8.15
C TYR A 317 -32.51 -15.80 8.13
N LYS A 318 -33.31 -16.44 7.28
CA LYS A 318 -34.74 -16.18 7.18
C LYS A 318 -35.46 -17.05 8.21
N ILE A 319 -36.09 -16.41 9.20
CA ILE A 319 -36.76 -17.13 10.30
C ILE A 319 -38.29 -17.03 10.20
N ILE A 320 -38.82 -15.94 9.63
CA ILE A 320 -40.25 -15.78 9.37
C ILE A 320 -40.49 -15.13 8.00
N SER A 321 -41.45 -15.68 7.25
CA SER A 321 -42.01 -15.11 6.02
C SER A 321 -43.45 -14.66 6.27
N TYR A 322 -43.87 -13.56 5.65
CA TYR A 322 -45.26 -13.11 5.69
C TYR A 322 -45.69 -12.47 4.37
N ALA A 323 -46.99 -12.30 4.16
CA ALA A 323 -47.52 -11.51 3.03
C ALA A 323 -48.37 -10.30 3.48
N GLY A 324 -48.80 -10.26 4.75
CA GLY A 324 -49.55 -9.15 5.34
C GLY A 324 -48.67 -8.07 5.98
N SER A 325 -49.15 -7.43 7.04
CA SER A 325 -48.39 -6.45 7.83
C SER A 325 -47.73 -7.10 9.05
N VAL A 326 -46.62 -6.51 9.52
CA VAL A 326 -45.99 -6.84 10.81
C VAL A 326 -46.33 -5.75 11.84
N ALA A 327 -46.85 -6.16 12.98
CA ALA A 327 -47.03 -5.32 14.17
C ALA A 327 -45.97 -5.68 15.23
N GLY A 328 -45.26 -4.66 15.72
CA GLY A 328 -44.24 -4.82 16.76
C GLY A 328 -42.95 -5.53 16.32
N LEU A 329 -42.07 -5.75 17.29
CA LEU A 329 -40.87 -6.58 17.22
C LEU A 329 -40.82 -7.44 18.50
N PHE A 330 -40.04 -8.52 18.47
CA PHE A 330 -39.76 -9.28 19.69
C PHE A 330 -39.19 -8.35 20.77
N GLY A 331 -39.71 -8.48 22.00
CA GLY A 331 -39.32 -7.69 23.15
C GLY A 331 -37.91 -8.03 23.62
N ASN A 332 -37.62 -9.32 23.81
CA ASN A 332 -36.27 -9.81 24.07
C ASN A 332 -35.88 -10.91 23.08
N VAL A 333 -34.59 -10.98 22.79
CA VAL A 333 -34.01 -12.07 22.00
C VAL A 333 -32.89 -12.73 22.80
N TYR A 334 -33.03 -14.03 23.02
CA TYR A 334 -32.10 -14.87 23.77
C TYR A 334 -31.40 -15.84 22.83
N PHE A 335 -30.13 -16.10 23.12
CA PHE A 335 -29.30 -16.99 22.31
C PHE A 335 -28.67 -18.08 23.16
N SER A 336 -28.68 -19.29 22.64
CA SER A 336 -27.90 -20.41 23.17
C SER A 336 -27.07 -21.03 22.05
N SER A 337 -25.77 -21.21 22.31
CA SER A 337 -24.87 -21.96 21.44
C SER A 337 -24.22 -23.08 22.24
N ASN A 338 -24.05 -24.24 21.61
CA ASN A 338 -23.31 -25.35 22.19
C ASN A 338 -21.79 -25.18 22.06
N THR A 339 -21.31 -24.13 21.37
CA THR A 339 -19.89 -24.00 20.98
C THR A 339 -19.24 -22.67 21.38
N TYR A 340 -19.90 -21.52 21.26
CA TYR A 340 -19.28 -20.20 21.52
C TYR A 340 -20.28 -19.11 21.97
N ASN A 341 -19.81 -18.18 22.81
CA ASN A 341 -20.65 -17.16 23.48
C ASN A 341 -20.47 -15.71 22.98
N SER A 342 -19.73 -15.47 21.89
CA SER A 342 -19.31 -14.12 21.48
C SER A 342 -19.74 -13.79 20.04
N TYR A 343 -21.02 -13.45 19.85
CA TYR A 343 -21.57 -12.97 18.58
C TYR A 343 -22.26 -11.62 18.79
N ASN A 344 -22.09 -10.69 17.85
CA ASN A 344 -23.00 -9.54 17.76
C ASN A 344 -24.18 -9.96 16.89
N ILE A 345 -25.40 -9.68 17.34
CA ILE A 345 -26.60 -10.21 16.70
C ILE A 345 -27.62 -9.10 16.53
N ASP A 346 -28.21 -9.05 15.34
CA ASP A 346 -29.29 -8.13 15.00
C ASP A 346 -30.50 -8.94 14.48
N VAL A 347 -31.70 -8.53 14.86
CA VAL A 347 -32.96 -9.12 14.41
C VAL A 347 -33.84 -7.99 13.90
N GLY A 348 -34.24 -8.07 12.63
CA GLY A 348 -34.99 -7.00 12.01
C GLY A 348 -35.71 -7.38 10.73
N VAL A 349 -36.54 -6.44 10.28
CA VAL A 349 -37.21 -6.50 8.98
C VAL A 349 -36.29 -5.86 7.94
N LEU A 350 -35.36 -6.65 7.40
CA LEU A 350 -34.38 -6.16 6.42
C LEU A 350 -34.93 -6.17 4.98
N ASN A 351 -35.94 -6.99 4.71
CA ASN A 351 -36.63 -7.06 3.42
C ASN A 351 -38.15 -6.94 3.63
N PRO A 352 -38.88 -6.30 2.70
CA PRO A 352 -40.34 -6.39 2.69
C PRO A 352 -40.71 -7.87 2.69
N ASN A 353 -41.57 -8.29 3.61
CA ASN A 353 -42.13 -9.65 3.73
C ASN A 353 -41.31 -10.66 4.55
N TRP A 354 -40.07 -10.39 4.97
CA TRP A 354 -39.27 -11.35 5.76
C TRP A 354 -38.70 -10.75 7.05
N ILE A 355 -38.67 -11.56 8.10
CA ILE A 355 -37.93 -11.27 9.33
C ILE A 355 -36.60 -12.03 9.26
N THR A 356 -35.52 -11.28 9.38
CA THR A 356 -34.16 -11.76 9.21
C THR A 356 -33.43 -11.74 10.55
N LEU A 357 -32.74 -12.84 10.85
CA LEU A 357 -31.73 -12.93 11.89
C LEU A 357 -30.36 -12.73 11.23
N SER A 358 -29.63 -11.71 11.66
CA SER A 358 -28.27 -11.40 11.18
C SER A 358 -27.25 -11.68 12.28
N LEU A 359 -26.33 -12.62 12.03
CA LEU A 359 -25.23 -12.93 12.94
C LEU A 359 -23.94 -12.27 12.44
N PHE A 360 -23.19 -11.62 13.33
CA PHE A 360 -21.90 -11.02 13.06
C PHE A 360 -20.81 -11.68 13.92
N GLY A 361 -19.75 -12.16 13.26
CA GLY A 361 -18.61 -12.81 13.91
C GLY A 361 -17.56 -11.84 14.47
N ALA A 362 -16.62 -12.38 15.25
CA ALA A 362 -15.61 -11.65 16.03
C ALA A 362 -14.33 -11.27 15.26
N GLY A 363 -14.22 -11.54 13.95
CA GLY A 363 -13.02 -11.26 13.17
C GLY A 363 -13.29 -10.59 11.83
N ARG A 364 -13.15 -9.26 11.75
CA ARG A 364 -13.09 -8.51 10.49
C ARG A 364 -11.69 -8.61 9.89
N ALA A 365 -11.46 -9.62 9.05
CA ALA A 365 -10.37 -9.57 8.09
C ALA A 365 -11.01 -9.48 6.71
N THR A 366 -10.98 -8.29 6.11
CA THR A 366 -11.52 -8.03 4.75
C THR A 366 -10.96 -8.98 3.69
N ASN A 367 -9.82 -9.62 3.96
CA ASN A 367 -9.16 -10.61 3.12
C ASN A 367 -8.89 -10.07 1.70
N PHE A 368 -8.58 -8.77 1.62
CA PHE A 368 -8.26 -8.09 0.36
C PHE A 368 -7.08 -8.75 -0.35
N LEU A 369 -6.14 -9.28 0.43
CA LEU A 369 -5.00 -10.06 -0.07
C LEU A 369 -5.37 -11.18 -1.06
N SER A 370 -6.52 -11.82 -0.89
CA SER A 370 -6.93 -13.01 -1.66
C SER A 370 -7.10 -12.77 -3.16
N PHE A 371 -7.31 -11.52 -3.60
CA PHE A 371 -7.57 -11.18 -5.00
C PHE A 371 -6.62 -10.13 -5.59
N THR A 372 -5.60 -9.70 -4.83
CA THR A 372 -4.62 -8.69 -5.25
C THR A 372 -3.59 -9.24 -6.23
N LYS A 373 -3.17 -8.40 -7.18
CA LYS A 373 -2.16 -8.75 -8.20
C LYS A 373 -0.89 -7.93 -8.03
N THR A 374 -1.05 -6.61 -7.89
CA THR A 374 0.06 -5.65 -7.98
C THR A 374 0.71 -5.41 -6.62
N ARG A 375 1.89 -4.78 -6.58
CA ARG A 375 2.57 -4.47 -5.32
C ARG A 375 1.76 -3.45 -4.53
N ASN A 376 1.28 -2.38 -5.17
CA ASN A 376 0.49 -1.35 -4.49
C ASN A 376 -0.83 -1.90 -3.95
N GLU A 377 -1.52 -2.76 -4.71
CA GLU A 377 -2.72 -3.45 -4.24
C GLU A 377 -2.42 -4.28 -2.99
N LYS A 378 -1.34 -5.06 -2.97
CA LYS A 378 -0.93 -5.92 -1.85
C LYS A 378 -0.58 -5.13 -0.59
N GLU A 379 0.22 -4.08 -0.74
CA GLU A 379 0.69 -3.21 0.34
C GLU A 379 -0.49 -2.55 1.07
N VAL A 380 -1.43 -1.96 0.32
CA VAL A 380 -2.64 -1.35 0.90
C VAL A 380 -3.57 -2.41 1.48
N SER A 381 -3.72 -3.56 0.82
CA SER A 381 -4.55 -4.66 1.33
C SER A 381 -4.06 -5.17 2.67
N GLN A 382 -2.74 -5.34 2.85
CA GLN A 382 -2.15 -5.73 4.13
C GLN A 382 -2.43 -4.69 5.21
N ALA A 383 -2.29 -3.40 4.87
CA ALA A 383 -2.58 -2.32 5.80
C ALA A 383 -4.07 -2.32 6.21
N TYR A 384 -4.99 -2.43 5.26
CA TYR A 384 -6.43 -2.45 5.52
C TYR A 384 -6.91 -3.72 6.21
N ASP A 385 -6.43 -4.90 5.82
CA ASP A 385 -6.74 -6.18 6.49
C ASP A 385 -6.25 -6.17 7.95
N PHE A 386 -5.15 -5.46 8.24
CA PHE A 386 -4.70 -5.23 9.61
C PHE A 386 -5.58 -4.20 10.34
N LEU A 387 -5.82 -3.04 9.72
CA LEU A 387 -6.61 -1.96 10.30
C LEU A 387 -8.05 -2.39 10.59
N SER A 388 -8.68 -3.17 9.72
CA SER A 388 -10.07 -3.64 9.86
C SER A 388 -10.31 -4.48 11.11
N GLN A 389 -9.26 -5.09 11.68
CA GLN A 389 -9.34 -5.85 12.93
C GLN A 389 -9.45 -4.96 14.16
N TYR A 390 -9.07 -3.68 14.03
CA TYR A 390 -8.96 -2.74 15.14
C TYR A 390 -9.75 -1.43 14.90
N THR A 391 -10.42 -1.28 13.75
CA THR A 391 -11.26 -0.11 13.49
C THR A 391 -12.51 -0.13 14.36
N VAL A 392 -12.86 1.03 14.91
CA VAL A 392 -14.14 1.24 15.59
C VAL A 392 -15.23 1.41 14.53
N THR A 393 -16.32 0.66 14.66
CA THR A 393 -17.47 0.70 13.75
C THR A 393 -17.98 2.13 13.57
N GLY A 394 -18.19 2.55 12.32
CA GLY A 394 -18.78 3.85 11.98
C GLY A 394 -17.80 5.02 11.87
N THR A 395 -16.49 4.79 12.04
CA THR A 395 -15.46 5.79 11.70
C THR A 395 -15.30 5.95 10.19
N ASP A 396 -14.76 7.08 9.73
CA ASP A 396 -14.51 7.31 8.29
C ASP A 396 -13.65 6.20 7.67
N LEU A 397 -12.58 5.78 8.37
CA LEU A 397 -11.72 4.67 7.93
C LEU A 397 -12.48 3.35 7.83
N ASP A 398 -13.36 3.05 8.79
CA ASP A 398 -14.21 1.86 8.75
C ASP A 398 -15.18 1.90 7.55
N ASN A 399 -15.78 3.06 7.29
CA ASN A 399 -16.67 3.26 6.14
C ASN A 399 -15.94 3.09 4.81
N ILE A 400 -14.71 3.61 4.68
CA ILE A 400 -13.88 3.45 3.49
C ILE A 400 -13.50 1.98 3.27
N ILE A 401 -13.02 1.29 4.31
CA ILE A 401 -12.63 -0.12 4.22
C ILE A 401 -13.86 -0.97 3.83
N ASN A 402 -15.01 -0.74 4.46
CA ASN A 402 -16.25 -1.45 4.14
C ASN A 402 -16.77 -1.15 2.73
N ALA A 403 -16.65 0.10 2.27
CA ALA A 403 -17.03 0.48 0.92
C ALA A 403 -16.20 -0.28 -0.13
N ILE A 404 -14.90 -0.48 0.10
CA ILE A 404 -14.04 -1.27 -0.78
C ILE A 404 -14.39 -2.77 -0.69
N HIS A 405 -14.75 -3.28 0.50
CA HIS A 405 -15.11 -4.69 0.73
C HIS A 405 -16.32 -5.16 -0.08
N ILE A 406 -17.32 -4.29 -0.25
CA ILE A 406 -18.53 -4.61 -1.02
C ILE A 406 -18.38 -4.40 -2.54
N MET A 407 -17.25 -3.86 -3.00
CA MET A 407 -16.98 -3.70 -4.43
C MET A 407 -16.65 -5.03 -5.09
N ASN A 408 -16.92 -5.16 -6.39
CA ASN A 408 -16.43 -6.31 -7.17
C ASN A 408 -14.88 -6.31 -7.24
N GLY A 409 -14.26 -7.48 -7.42
CA GLY A 409 -12.79 -7.61 -7.33
C GLY A 409 -11.98 -6.70 -8.25
N SER A 410 -12.51 -6.27 -9.41
CA SER A 410 -11.86 -5.25 -10.26
C SER A 410 -11.96 -3.83 -9.69
N ALA A 411 -13.13 -3.42 -9.23
CA ALA A 411 -13.36 -2.10 -8.65
C ALA A 411 -12.65 -1.95 -7.30
N ALA A 412 -12.67 -3.00 -6.46
CA ALA A 412 -11.93 -3.04 -5.21
C ALA A 412 -10.43 -2.85 -5.45
N ARG A 413 -9.85 -3.55 -6.45
CA ARG A 413 -8.45 -3.39 -6.83
C ARG A 413 -8.10 -1.97 -7.31
N ALA A 414 -8.97 -1.35 -8.10
CA ALA A 414 -8.79 0.04 -8.51
C ALA A 414 -8.81 0.99 -7.30
N ALA A 415 -9.71 0.78 -6.35
CA ALA A 415 -9.79 1.56 -5.12
C ALA A 415 -8.54 1.39 -4.22
N LEU A 416 -8.07 0.15 -4.04
CA LEU A 416 -6.83 -0.16 -3.32
C LEU A 416 -5.61 0.52 -3.99
N THR A 417 -5.56 0.51 -5.31
CA THR A 417 -4.50 1.18 -6.07
C THR A 417 -4.57 2.70 -5.88
N ALA A 418 -5.74 3.32 -5.98
CA ALA A 418 -5.92 4.76 -5.75
C ALA A 418 -5.55 5.18 -4.31
N ALA A 419 -5.90 4.35 -3.31
CA ALA A 419 -5.56 4.56 -1.91
C ALA A 419 -4.04 4.49 -1.63
N SER A 420 -3.28 3.77 -2.46
CA SER A 420 -1.82 3.62 -2.28
C SER A 420 -1.02 4.91 -2.41
N GLY A 421 -1.56 5.93 -3.08
CA GLY A 421 -0.81 7.17 -3.33
C GLY A 421 0.32 7.04 -4.36
N TYR A 422 0.22 6.10 -5.31
CA TYR A 422 1.22 5.82 -6.37
C TYR A 422 1.69 7.05 -7.17
N PHE A 423 0.93 8.15 -7.15
CA PHE A 423 1.30 9.44 -7.74
C PHE A 423 2.50 10.09 -7.05
N LEU A 424 2.57 10.06 -5.71
CA LEU A 424 3.59 10.77 -4.93
C LEU A 424 5.04 10.29 -5.24
N PRO A 425 5.34 8.98 -5.33
CA PRO A 425 6.66 8.52 -5.76
C PRO A 425 7.10 9.06 -7.13
N ASN A 426 6.16 9.18 -8.08
CA ASN A 426 6.46 9.72 -9.41
C ASN A 426 6.77 11.23 -9.37
N VAL A 427 6.06 11.98 -8.51
CA VAL A 427 6.33 13.40 -8.27
C VAL A 427 7.71 13.60 -7.63
N ILE A 428 8.05 12.88 -6.57
CA ILE A 428 9.37 12.96 -5.91
C ILE A 428 10.49 12.64 -6.90
N ARG A 429 10.32 11.60 -7.72
CA ARG A 429 11.29 11.23 -8.76
C ARG A 429 11.54 12.35 -9.78
N SER A 430 10.53 13.17 -10.07
CA SER A 430 10.63 14.21 -11.09
C SER A 430 11.79 15.18 -10.81
N ALA A 431 12.07 15.43 -9.52
CA ALA A 431 13.13 16.29 -9.01
C ALA A 431 14.52 15.87 -9.56
N VAL A 432 14.86 14.59 -9.44
CA VAL A 432 16.16 14.04 -9.88
C VAL A 432 16.18 13.53 -11.33
N SER A 433 15.05 13.63 -12.03
CA SER A 433 14.94 13.25 -13.45
C SER A 433 15.47 14.31 -14.42
N ALA A 434 15.85 15.50 -13.93
CA ALA A 434 16.31 16.61 -14.75
C ALA A 434 17.70 16.33 -15.40
N ASN A 435 17.88 16.75 -16.65
CA ASN A 435 19.11 16.53 -17.45
C ASN A 435 20.22 17.59 -17.20
N ASP A 436 20.37 18.10 -15.97
CA ASP A 436 21.24 19.25 -15.66
C ASP A 436 22.69 19.09 -16.11
N SER A 437 23.29 17.90 -15.94
CA SER A 437 24.70 17.67 -16.28
C SER A 437 24.98 17.89 -17.77
N LYS A 438 24.03 17.50 -18.63
CA LYS A 438 24.15 17.61 -20.08
C LYS A 438 24.13 19.06 -20.54
N GLN A 439 23.27 19.87 -19.92
CA GLN A 439 23.18 21.31 -20.14
C GLN A 439 24.55 21.99 -19.92
N ILE A 440 25.28 21.54 -18.90
CA ILE A 440 26.59 22.06 -18.54
C ILE A 440 27.71 21.52 -19.45
N TYR A 441 27.65 20.26 -19.86
CA TYR A 441 28.68 19.66 -20.74
C TYR A 441 28.78 20.35 -22.10
N ASP A 442 27.65 20.82 -22.62
CA ASP A 442 27.65 21.63 -23.83
C ASP A 442 28.33 23.00 -23.60
N LYS A 443 28.32 23.56 -22.37
CA LYS A 443 29.10 24.77 -22.03
C LYS A 443 30.59 24.49 -21.97
N ILE A 444 30.98 23.41 -21.29
CA ILE A 444 32.38 22.98 -21.18
C ILE A 444 33.00 22.85 -22.57
N ARG A 445 32.28 22.25 -23.52
CA ARG A 445 32.70 22.13 -24.92
C ARG A 445 32.99 23.48 -25.59
N ILE A 446 32.08 24.44 -25.44
CA ILE A 446 32.23 25.77 -26.07
C ILE A 446 33.43 26.51 -25.44
N SER A 447 33.59 26.43 -24.12
CA SER A 447 34.71 27.05 -23.40
C SER A 447 36.07 26.48 -23.78
N LEU A 448 36.19 25.15 -23.93
CA LEU A 448 37.47 24.48 -24.16
C LEU A 448 37.95 24.47 -25.62
N ARG A 449 37.07 24.76 -26.59
CA ARG A 449 37.45 24.84 -28.01
C ARG A 449 38.19 26.13 -28.38
N ASN A 450 38.01 27.22 -27.62
CA ASN A 450 38.70 28.48 -27.85
C ASN A 450 39.92 28.62 -26.95
N SER A 451 41.01 27.94 -27.33
CA SER A 451 42.34 28.02 -26.68
C SER A 451 42.95 29.43 -26.62
N GLN A 452 42.26 30.46 -27.12
CA GLN A 452 42.72 31.85 -27.11
C GLN A 452 41.94 32.78 -26.16
N GLN A 453 40.87 32.35 -25.50
CA GLN A 453 40.03 33.26 -24.71
C GLN A 453 39.94 32.95 -23.21
N SER A 454 39.86 34.05 -22.46
CA SER A 454 39.68 34.16 -21.01
C SER A 454 38.27 33.76 -20.57
N ASP A 455 38.09 33.78 -19.25
CA ASP A 455 36.85 33.60 -18.51
C ASP A 455 35.60 34.13 -19.23
N GLY A 456 34.46 33.48 -19.03
CA GLY A 456 33.23 33.83 -19.73
C GLY A 456 31.98 33.61 -18.89
N VAL A 457 30.92 34.30 -19.28
CA VAL A 457 29.57 34.14 -18.73
C VAL A 457 28.65 33.53 -19.78
N TRP A 458 27.64 32.81 -19.31
CA TRP A 458 26.67 32.19 -20.20
C TRP A 458 25.30 32.12 -19.54
N ALA A 459 24.27 32.10 -20.37
CA ALA A 459 22.88 31.98 -19.95
C ALA A 459 22.08 31.21 -20.99
N GLN A 460 21.09 30.44 -20.55
CA GLN A 460 20.23 29.65 -21.44
C GLN A 460 18.83 29.44 -20.88
N LEU A 461 17.91 29.22 -21.81
CA LEU A 461 16.55 28.75 -21.57
C LEU A 461 16.51 27.24 -21.82
N THR A 462 15.75 26.53 -20.99
CA THR A 462 15.58 25.08 -21.06
C THR A 462 14.10 24.72 -21.13
N GLY A 463 13.79 23.64 -21.83
CA GLY A 463 12.43 23.10 -21.92
C GLY A 463 12.47 21.59 -22.04
N ALA A 464 11.58 20.90 -21.32
CA ALA A 464 11.46 19.45 -21.37
C ALA A 464 9.99 19.01 -21.38
N ASN A 465 9.68 17.95 -22.11
CA ASN A 465 8.46 17.19 -21.95
C ASN A 465 8.83 15.74 -21.68
N LYS A 466 8.34 15.17 -20.58
CA LYS A 466 8.62 13.80 -20.16
C LYS A 466 7.30 13.04 -20.07
N LYS A 467 7.28 11.81 -20.59
CA LYS A 467 6.14 10.90 -20.50
C LYS A 467 6.60 9.55 -20.01
N PHE A 468 5.98 9.05 -18.95
CA PHE A 468 6.09 7.66 -18.53
C PHE A 468 4.75 6.96 -18.77
N ALA A 469 4.79 5.86 -19.51
CA ALA A 469 3.61 5.06 -19.80
C ALA A 469 3.12 4.36 -18.54
N GLU A 470 1.81 4.25 -18.39
CA GLU A 470 1.19 3.56 -17.26
C GLU A 470 1.72 2.14 -17.05
N ASP A 471 1.63 1.65 -15.81
CA ASP A 471 1.85 0.25 -15.47
C ASP A 471 0.87 -0.25 -14.42
N GLU A 472 0.93 -1.54 -14.10
CA GLU A 472 -0.02 -2.16 -13.18
C GLU A 472 0.02 -1.55 -11.76
N ASN A 473 1.16 -1.02 -11.31
CA ASN A 473 1.25 -0.37 -10.00
C ASN A 473 0.89 1.12 -10.06
N SER A 474 1.18 1.77 -11.18
CA SER A 474 0.93 3.18 -11.40
C SER A 474 0.08 3.34 -12.67
N PRO A 475 -1.25 3.18 -12.55
CA PRO A 475 -2.15 3.37 -13.67
C PRO A 475 -2.13 4.84 -14.12
N GLU A 476 -2.51 5.08 -15.38
CA GLU A 476 -2.44 6.36 -16.07
C GLU A 476 -1.03 6.84 -16.43
N ASN A 477 -0.94 7.50 -17.59
CA ASN A 477 0.32 8.07 -18.07
C ASN A 477 0.74 9.23 -17.18
N PHE A 478 1.99 9.19 -16.69
CA PHE A 478 2.60 10.34 -16.07
C PHE A 478 3.16 11.26 -17.15
N VAL A 479 2.77 12.52 -17.15
CA VAL A 479 3.25 13.54 -18.09
C VAL A 479 3.76 14.72 -17.29
N SER A 480 4.90 15.28 -17.71
CA SER A 480 5.39 16.53 -17.14
C SER A 480 5.96 17.45 -18.20
N ALA A 481 5.70 18.74 -18.04
CA ALA A 481 6.24 19.83 -18.84
C ALA A 481 7.11 20.73 -17.96
N GLU A 482 8.38 20.88 -18.30
CA GLU A 482 9.39 21.62 -17.55
C GLU A 482 9.88 22.81 -18.38
N THR A 483 10.04 23.96 -17.74
CA THR A 483 10.67 25.14 -18.31
C THR A 483 11.66 25.72 -17.31
N GLY A 484 12.79 26.23 -17.77
CA GLY A 484 13.80 26.72 -16.86
C GLY A 484 14.78 27.72 -17.45
N VAL A 485 15.53 28.32 -16.55
CA VAL A 485 16.63 29.24 -16.85
C VAL A 485 17.86 28.80 -16.07
N ILE A 486 19.01 28.83 -16.73
CA ILE A 486 20.28 28.51 -16.09
C ILE A 486 21.36 29.46 -16.62
N ALA A 487 22.17 29.96 -15.71
CA ALA A 487 23.25 30.89 -16.02
C ALA A 487 24.47 30.54 -15.19
N GLY A 488 25.65 30.88 -15.72
CA GLY A 488 26.90 30.57 -15.05
C GLY A 488 28.07 31.38 -15.53
N TYR A 489 29.18 31.16 -14.85
CA TYR A 489 30.48 31.75 -15.12
C TYR A 489 31.53 30.65 -15.11
N GLY A 490 32.41 30.66 -16.12
CA GLY A 490 33.51 29.72 -16.26
C GLY A 490 34.84 30.46 -16.34
N LYS A 491 35.83 29.97 -15.61
CA LYS A 491 37.21 30.44 -15.62
C LYS A 491 38.11 29.44 -16.33
N THR A 492 38.91 29.93 -17.26
CA THR A 492 39.88 29.10 -17.98
C THR A 492 41.13 28.91 -17.12
N LEU A 493 41.68 27.69 -17.07
CA LEU A 493 42.88 27.37 -16.29
C LEU A 493 44.16 27.80 -17.04
N ASN A 494 45.28 27.95 -16.31
CA ASN A 494 46.53 28.58 -16.81
C ASN A 494 47.11 27.94 -18.09
N ASP A 495 46.93 26.64 -18.29
CA ASP A 495 47.40 25.92 -19.48
C ASP A 495 46.39 25.97 -20.64
N LYS A 496 45.28 26.69 -20.48
CA LYS A 496 44.14 26.82 -21.42
C LYS A 496 43.45 25.53 -21.87
N ASP A 497 43.87 24.40 -21.30
CA ASP A 497 43.31 23.07 -21.53
C ASP A 497 42.16 22.74 -20.57
N GLY A 498 41.77 23.64 -19.67
CA GLY A 498 40.75 23.35 -18.66
C GLY A 498 39.87 24.55 -18.31
N VAL A 499 38.69 24.25 -17.80
CA VAL A 499 37.69 25.22 -17.33
C VAL A 499 37.16 24.78 -15.97
N LEU A 500 37.03 25.73 -15.06
CA LEU A 500 36.33 25.58 -13.79
C LEU A 500 35.24 26.64 -13.73
N GLY A 501 34.01 26.26 -13.45
CA GLY A 501 32.92 27.22 -13.39
C GLY A 501 31.86 26.90 -12.36
N VAL A 502 30.95 27.86 -12.20
CA VAL A 502 29.80 27.80 -11.31
C VAL A 502 28.55 28.19 -12.08
N PHE A 503 27.40 27.69 -11.64
CA PHE A 503 26.11 28.00 -12.23
C PHE A 503 25.00 28.09 -11.17
N ALA A 504 23.93 28.77 -11.54
CA ALA A 504 22.66 28.78 -10.83
C ALA A 504 21.52 28.49 -11.82
N LYS A 505 20.50 27.76 -11.36
CA LYS A 505 19.33 27.36 -12.16
C LYS A 505 18.03 27.62 -11.41
N TYR A 506 16.98 27.89 -12.18
CA TYR A 506 15.59 27.90 -11.72
C TYR A 506 14.72 27.19 -12.75
N ASN A 507 13.98 26.17 -12.32
CA ASN A 507 13.06 25.41 -13.17
C ASN A 507 11.66 25.41 -12.55
N LYS A 508 10.64 25.45 -13.41
CA LYS A 508 9.24 25.20 -13.05
C LYS A 508 8.74 24.02 -13.87
N GLN A 509 8.03 23.10 -13.21
CA GLN A 509 7.48 21.91 -13.82
C GLN A 509 6.02 21.73 -13.41
N ASN A 510 5.16 21.45 -14.39
CA ASN A 510 3.78 21.05 -14.15
C ASN A 510 3.65 19.57 -14.49
N ILE A 511 3.01 18.80 -13.62
CA ILE A 511 2.89 17.35 -13.68
C ILE A 511 1.41 16.96 -13.68
N SER A 512 1.06 15.96 -14.49
CA SER A 512 -0.28 15.35 -14.52
C SER A 512 -0.20 13.83 -14.63
N GLN A 513 -1.06 13.12 -13.91
CA GLN A 513 -1.23 11.66 -14.04
C GLN A 513 -2.70 11.30 -13.79
N GLY A 514 -3.46 11.11 -14.88
CA GLY A 514 -4.92 11.02 -14.82
C GLY A 514 -5.51 12.30 -14.24
N SER A 515 -6.36 12.17 -13.23
CA SER A 515 -6.95 13.30 -12.49
C SER A 515 -6.00 13.93 -11.45
N ASN A 516 -4.83 13.34 -11.19
CA ASN A 516 -3.84 13.87 -10.27
C ASN A 516 -2.96 14.92 -10.94
N ASN A 517 -2.54 15.93 -10.18
CA ASN A 517 -1.61 16.94 -10.69
C ASN A 517 -0.65 17.45 -9.59
N ALA A 518 0.47 18.03 -10.02
CA ALA A 518 1.43 18.65 -9.13
C ALA A 518 2.20 19.77 -9.82
N ASP A 519 2.56 20.80 -9.05
CA ASP A 519 3.46 21.86 -9.45
C ASP A 519 4.77 21.76 -8.68
N VAL A 520 5.89 21.88 -9.39
CA VAL A 520 7.23 21.83 -8.80
C VAL A 520 8.02 23.06 -9.20
N SER A 521 8.61 23.72 -8.21
CA SER A 521 9.55 24.83 -8.41
C SER A 521 10.90 24.47 -7.82
N ALA A 522 11.94 24.48 -8.66
CA ALA A 522 13.28 24.04 -8.30
C ALA A 522 14.27 25.20 -8.41
N VAL A 523 15.02 25.47 -7.34
CA VAL A 523 16.19 26.37 -7.34
C VAL A 523 17.44 25.54 -7.12
N GLY A 524 18.51 25.81 -7.87
CA GLY A 524 19.75 25.07 -7.71
C GLY A 524 20.99 25.84 -8.09
N ALA A 525 22.12 25.33 -7.64
CA ALA A 525 23.43 25.84 -7.99
C ALA A 525 24.45 24.69 -8.04
N GLY A 526 25.56 24.91 -8.73
CA GLY A 526 26.58 23.89 -8.84
C GLY A 526 27.90 24.40 -9.35
N GLY A 527 28.88 23.51 -9.32
CA GLY A 527 30.21 23.69 -9.89
C GLY A 527 30.42 22.71 -11.03
N TYR A 528 31.23 23.10 -12.00
CA TYR A 528 31.60 22.23 -13.11
C TYR A 528 33.08 22.36 -13.45
N PHE A 529 33.63 21.25 -13.92
CA PHE A 529 35.02 21.13 -14.31
C PHE A 529 35.09 20.47 -15.68
N GLY A 530 35.93 21.01 -16.54
CA GLY A 530 36.25 20.43 -17.83
C GLY A 530 37.75 20.46 -18.07
N LEU A 531 38.28 19.36 -18.61
CA LEU A 531 39.65 19.24 -19.08
C LEU A 531 39.63 18.69 -20.50
N GLN A 532 40.35 19.35 -21.40
CA GLN A 532 40.47 18.99 -22.80
C GLN A 532 41.94 18.80 -23.13
N LYS A 533 42.27 17.59 -23.57
CA LYS A 533 43.55 17.24 -24.18
C LYS A 533 43.34 16.83 -25.64
N PRO A 534 44.43 16.67 -26.43
CA PRO A 534 44.31 16.23 -27.83
C PRO A 534 43.63 14.87 -27.98
N THR A 535 43.88 13.93 -27.06
CA THR A 535 43.40 12.55 -27.13
C THR A 535 42.15 12.26 -26.29
N TYR A 536 41.83 13.11 -25.30
CA TYR A 536 40.68 12.89 -24.41
C TYR A 536 40.08 14.18 -23.86
N GLU A 537 38.82 14.11 -23.42
CA GLU A 537 38.10 15.11 -22.63
C GLU A 537 37.64 14.47 -21.31
N LEU A 538 37.69 15.24 -20.23
CA LEU A 538 37.10 14.87 -18.95
C LEU A 538 36.17 15.99 -18.51
N LYS A 539 34.95 15.64 -18.12
CA LYS A 539 33.92 16.58 -17.70
C LYS A 539 33.33 16.09 -16.38
N ALA A 540 33.07 17.01 -15.46
CA ALA A 540 32.44 16.71 -14.19
C ALA A 540 31.54 17.86 -13.74
N VAL A 541 30.43 17.52 -13.09
CA VAL A 541 29.47 18.46 -12.50
C VAL A 541 29.11 17.98 -11.11
N ILE A 542 29.03 18.93 -10.17
CA ILE A 542 28.40 18.72 -8.86
C ILE A 542 27.33 19.80 -8.71
N SER A 543 26.13 19.40 -8.31
CA SER A 543 24.98 20.29 -8.14
C SER A 543 24.29 20.04 -6.82
N MET A 544 23.70 21.09 -6.27
CA MET A 544 22.75 21.03 -5.16
C MET A 544 21.55 21.93 -5.45
N GLY A 545 20.41 21.63 -4.84
CA GLY A 545 19.19 22.40 -5.06
C GLY A 545 18.14 22.17 -4.00
N TYR A 546 17.07 22.93 -4.11
CA TYR A 546 15.87 22.81 -3.30
C TYR A 546 14.63 22.86 -4.19
N ASP A 547 13.72 21.93 -3.97
CA ASP A 547 12.47 21.81 -4.70
C ASP A 547 11.31 22.05 -3.76
N SER A 548 10.34 22.83 -4.23
CA SER A 548 9.05 23.02 -3.59
C SER A 548 8.01 22.29 -4.40
N PHE A 549 7.30 21.37 -3.76
CA PHE A 549 6.24 20.56 -4.36
C PHE A 549 4.87 21.01 -3.82
N GLU A 550 3.90 21.09 -4.71
CA GLU A 550 2.48 21.21 -4.39
C GLU A 550 1.73 20.13 -5.15
N THR A 551 1.07 19.22 -4.43
CA THR A 551 0.45 18.02 -5.01
C THR A 551 -1.04 17.97 -4.72
N HIS A 552 -1.80 17.56 -5.73
CA HIS A 552 -3.25 17.34 -5.66
C HIS A 552 -3.55 15.92 -6.16
N ARG A 553 -3.85 15.01 -5.22
CA ARG A 553 -4.17 13.61 -5.48
C ARG A 553 -5.68 13.39 -5.37
N TYR A 554 -6.31 13.08 -6.48
CA TYR A 554 -7.74 12.79 -6.56
C TYR A 554 -8.00 11.31 -6.37
N ILE A 555 -8.89 10.97 -5.43
CA ILE A 555 -9.24 9.59 -5.06
C ILE A 555 -10.66 9.31 -5.55
N ASP A 556 -10.75 8.78 -6.76
CA ASP A 556 -12.00 8.71 -7.52
C ASP A 556 -13.12 7.93 -6.78
N PHE A 557 -12.83 6.75 -6.22
CA PHE A 557 -13.87 5.94 -5.57
C PHE A 557 -14.50 6.62 -4.33
N ALA A 558 -13.77 7.56 -3.70
CA ALA A 558 -14.24 8.31 -2.54
C ALA A 558 -14.66 9.74 -2.89
N GLN A 559 -14.41 10.19 -4.13
CA GLN A 559 -14.65 11.56 -4.60
C GLN A 559 -13.98 12.62 -3.70
N ARG A 560 -12.75 12.34 -3.25
CA ARG A 560 -11.98 13.21 -2.34
C ARG A 560 -10.65 13.62 -2.95
N THR A 561 -10.14 14.79 -2.55
CA THR A 561 -8.82 15.30 -2.99
C THR A 561 -7.90 15.46 -1.80
N ALA A 562 -6.79 14.74 -1.81
CA ALA A 562 -5.70 14.86 -0.87
C ALA A 562 -4.67 15.89 -1.39
N ASN A 563 -4.36 16.89 -0.58
CA ASN A 563 -3.46 17.98 -0.93
C ASN A 563 -2.25 18.00 -0.01
N ALA A 564 -1.06 18.24 -0.56
CA ALA A 564 0.15 18.43 0.23
C ALA A 564 1.08 19.48 -0.36
N LYS A 565 1.84 20.14 0.52
CA LYS A 565 2.98 20.99 0.16
C LYS A 565 4.19 20.56 0.96
N PHE A 566 5.30 20.33 0.29
CA PHE A 566 6.52 19.86 0.95
C PHE A 566 7.77 20.30 0.16
N GLY A 567 8.92 20.25 0.84
CA GLY A 567 10.20 20.56 0.25
C GLY A 567 11.10 19.34 0.06
N GLY A 568 12.03 19.43 -0.88
CA GLY A 568 13.11 18.45 -1.08
C GLY A 568 14.46 19.13 -1.25
N PHE A 569 15.52 18.52 -0.73
CA PHE A 569 16.90 18.94 -0.99
C PHE A 569 17.55 17.98 -1.98
N GLN A 570 18.06 18.52 -3.08
CA GLN A 570 18.75 17.73 -4.09
C GLN A 570 20.26 17.82 -3.96
N ILE A 571 20.93 16.70 -4.22
CA ILE A 571 22.35 16.66 -4.54
C ILE A 571 22.58 15.78 -5.76
N GLY A 572 23.51 16.19 -6.62
CA GLY A 572 23.86 15.46 -7.82
C GLY A 572 25.35 15.56 -8.13
N ALA A 573 25.90 14.47 -8.65
CA ALA A 573 27.23 14.42 -9.20
C ALA A 573 27.23 13.65 -10.51
N ASP A 574 28.05 14.08 -11.44
CA ASP A 574 28.10 13.52 -12.79
C ASP A 574 29.52 13.65 -13.34
N ILE A 575 30.01 12.60 -13.99
CA ILE A 575 31.33 12.55 -14.62
C ILE A 575 31.25 11.87 -15.99
N GLN A 576 32.04 12.36 -16.95
CA GLN A 576 32.18 11.77 -18.28
C GLN A 576 33.61 11.88 -18.78
N GLY A 577 34.13 10.80 -19.35
CA GLY A 577 35.35 10.78 -20.13
C GLY A 577 35.04 10.50 -21.59
N ASP A 578 35.59 11.32 -22.49
CA ASP A 578 35.47 11.17 -23.94
C ASP A 578 36.87 10.91 -24.52
N LEU A 579 36.99 9.95 -25.44
CA LEU A 579 38.20 9.77 -26.25
C LEU A 579 38.03 10.50 -27.57
N LYS A 580 39.11 11.04 -28.16
CA LYS A 580 39.05 11.82 -29.40
C LYS A 580 39.81 11.12 -30.51
N PHE A 581 39.12 10.93 -31.62
CA PHE A 581 39.68 10.40 -32.85
C PHE A 581 39.35 11.34 -34.00
N LYS A 582 40.31 11.57 -34.90
CA LYS A 582 40.02 12.21 -36.17
C LYS A 582 39.51 11.15 -37.12
N LEU A 583 38.39 11.41 -37.79
CA LEU A 583 37.82 10.43 -38.70
C LEU A 583 38.71 10.19 -39.93
N SER A 584 39.51 11.20 -40.29
CA SER A 584 40.57 11.13 -41.31
C SER A 584 41.70 10.15 -40.98
N ASP A 585 41.97 9.88 -39.70
CA ASP A 585 42.96 8.85 -39.29
C ASP A 585 42.50 7.43 -39.67
N VAL A 586 41.21 7.24 -39.94
CA VAL A 586 40.58 5.95 -40.24
C VAL A 586 40.09 5.87 -41.69
N PHE A 587 39.62 6.97 -42.26
CA PHE A 587 39.09 7.05 -43.62
C PHE A 587 39.74 8.22 -44.39
N GLU A 588 40.62 7.91 -45.35
CA GLU A 588 41.39 8.90 -46.11
C GLU A 588 40.52 9.90 -46.90
N GLU A 589 39.27 9.55 -47.23
CA GLU A 589 38.34 10.40 -47.98
C GLU A 589 37.60 11.44 -47.12
N ILE A 590 37.77 11.40 -45.78
CA ILE A 590 37.07 12.27 -44.84
C ILE A 590 37.99 13.39 -44.34
N ASP A 591 37.49 14.62 -44.36
CA ASP A 591 38.17 15.83 -43.90
C ASP A 591 38.53 15.78 -42.39
N ASP A 592 39.74 16.26 -42.03
CA ASP A 592 40.30 16.40 -40.67
C ASP A 592 39.42 17.22 -39.70
N SER A 593 38.41 17.92 -40.23
CA SER A 593 37.44 18.72 -39.46
C SER A 593 36.39 17.91 -38.70
N VAL A 594 36.30 16.58 -38.90
CA VAL A 594 35.34 15.69 -38.24
C VAL A 594 35.96 14.96 -37.05
N ASP A 595 35.41 15.20 -35.86
CA ASP A 595 35.79 14.50 -34.63
C ASP A 595 34.82 13.35 -34.35
N LEU A 596 35.35 12.16 -34.04
CA LEU A 596 34.61 11.05 -33.44
C LEU A 596 35.00 10.90 -31.98
N LYS A 597 33.99 10.83 -31.11
CA LYS A 597 34.18 10.80 -29.66
C LYS A 597 33.35 9.70 -29.00
N PRO A 598 33.86 8.48 -28.86
CA PRO A 598 33.26 7.52 -27.93
C PRO A 598 33.49 8.02 -26.49
N TYR A 599 32.47 7.85 -25.65
CA TYR A 599 32.51 8.32 -24.26
C TYR A 599 31.81 7.35 -23.31
N ALA A 600 32.19 7.45 -22.04
CA ALA A 600 31.56 6.75 -20.94
C ALA A 600 31.36 7.73 -19.77
N GLY A 601 30.30 7.54 -19.00
CA GLY A 601 29.99 8.39 -17.86
C GLY A 601 29.21 7.68 -16.78
N LEU A 602 29.17 8.33 -15.62
CA LEU A 602 28.43 7.90 -14.45
C LEU A 602 27.76 9.13 -13.82
N SER A 603 26.51 8.97 -13.43
CA SER A 603 25.74 10.00 -12.73
C SER A 603 25.07 9.41 -11.49
N ALA A 604 25.06 10.18 -10.42
CA ALA A 604 24.37 9.86 -9.18
C ALA A 604 23.61 11.12 -8.72
N LYS A 605 22.29 11.00 -8.53
CA LYS A 605 21.44 12.10 -8.07
C LYS A 605 20.51 11.60 -6.98
N SER A 606 20.36 12.38 -5.91
CA SER A 606 19.50 12.06 -4.78
C SER A 606 18.63 13.26 -4.42
N ASP A 607 17.35 13.01 -4.17
CA ASP A 607 16.43 13.97 -3.58
C ASP A 607 16.07 13.52 -2.16
N PHE A 608 16.27 14.42 -1.19
CA PHE A 608 15.95 14.23 0.21
C PHE A 608 14.68 15.01 0.53
N TYR A 609 13.54 14.36 0.39
CA TYR A 609 12.23 14.96 0.59
C TYR A 609 11.81 14.94 2.07
N GLN A 610 11.14 16.00 2.50
CA GLN A 610 10.59 16.13 3.84
C GLN A 610 9.39 15.19 4.05
N THR A 611 8.96 15.03 5.30
CA THR A 611 7.73 14.29 5.62
C THR A 611 6.55 14.97 4.92
N ILE A 612 5.76 14.19 4.19
CA ILE A 612 4.59 14.66 3.47
C ILE A 612 3.38 14.36 4.33
N GLN A 613 2.56 15.38 4.58
CA GLN A 613 1.30 15.26 5.29
C GLN A 613 0.21 15.74 4.36
N GLU A 614 -0.59 14.81 3.84
CA GLU A 614 -1.75 15.18 3.05
C GLU A 614 -2.89 15.71 3.92
N THR A 615 -3.75 16.51 3.30
CA THR A 615 -4.93 17.13 3.89
C THR A 615 -6.08 17.17 2.89
N GLY A 616 -7.31 16.98 3.38
CA GLY A 616 -8.53 17.19 2.60
C GLY A 616 -9.25 15.92 2.14
N ALA A 617 -8.65 14.74 2.35
CA ALA A 617 -9.26 13.44 2.05
C ALA A 617 -9.60 12.58 3.29
N GLU A 618 -9.52 13.17 4.50
CA GLU A 618 -9.88 12.52 5.77
C GLU A 618 -9.05 11.25 6.02
N SER A 619 -9.66 10.07 6.24
CA SER A 619 -8.92 8.84 6.54
C SER A 619 -8.05 8.34 5.38
N LEU A 620 -8.21 8.92 4.19
CA LEU A 620 -7.41 8.62 3.00
C LEU A 620 -6.24 9.57 2.79
N ASP A 621 -6.10 10.61 3.63
CA ASP A 621 -4.87 11.41 3.69
C ASP A 621 -3.71 10.48 4.06
N LEU A 622 -2.58 10.61 3.37
CA LEU A 622 -1.36 9.88 3.68
C LEU A 622 -0.40 10.72 4.53
N THR A 623 0.25 10.04 5.46
CA THR A 623 1.50 10.47 6.08
C THR A 623 2.65 9.71 5.42
N VAL A 624 3.48 10.40 4.65
CA VAL A 624 4.68 9.83 4.02
C VAL A 624 5.91 10.25 4.82
N ASN A 625 6.66 9.28 5.31
CA ASN A 625 7.89 9.52 6.04
C ASN A 625 8.94 10.18 5.14
N GLY A 626 9.60 11.22 5.65
CA GLY A 626 10.71 11.86 4.93
C GLY A 626 11.81 10.85 4.61
N GLY A 627 12.36 10.93 3.40
CA GLY A 627 13.25 9.90 2.87
C GLY A 627 14.19 10.43 1.79
N ALA A 628 14.87 9.50 1.13
CA ALA A 628 15.79 9.81 0.03
C ALA A 628 15.50 8.93 -1.16
N TYR A 629 15.30 9.53 -2.33
CA TYR A 629 15.21 8.80 -3.60
C TYR A 629 16.47 9.04 -4.43
N THR A 630 17.20 7.97 -4.75
CA THR A 630 18.51 8.03 -5.42
C THR A 630 18.50 7.31 -6.76
N ARG A 631 19.01 7.98 -7.78
CA ARG A 631 19.23 7.44 -9.13
C ARG A 631 20.71 7.33 -9.40
N ILE A 632 21.14 6.16 -9.88
CA ILE A 632 22.52 5.95 -10.36
C ILE A 632 22.43 5.40 -11.78
N ILE A 633 23.04 6.12 -12.73
CA ILE A 633 22.97 5.80 -14.16
C ILE A 633 24.39 5.76 -14.72
N ALA A 634 24.75 4.61 -15.30
CA ALA A 634 25.94 4.46 -16.11
C ALA A 634 25.57 4.68 -17.59
N ARG A 635 26.45 5.36 -18.34
CA ARG A 635 26.20 5.68 -19.75
C ARG A 635 27.41 5.40 -20.60
N VAL A 636 27.15 4.97 -21.83
CA VAL A 636 28.13 4.84 -22.90
C VAL A 636 27.54 5.41 -24.16
N GLY A 637 28.35 6.08 -24.96
CA GLY A 637 27.85 6.66 -26.19
C GLY A 637 28.94 7.05 -27.15
N VAL A 638 28.51 7.59 -28.28
CA VAL A 638 29.38 8.10 -29.32
C VAL A 638 28.83 9.45 -29.77
N GLU A 639 29.74 10.38 -30.01
CA GLU A 639 29.45 11.68 -30.58
C GLU A 639 30.26 11.90 -31.85
N VAL A 640 29.64 12.51 -32.85
CA VAL A 640 30.29 13.01 -34.05
C VAL A 640 30.07 14.51 -34.10
N GLY A 641 31.12 15.28 -34.39
CA GLY A 641 30.98 16.72 -34.56
C GLY A 641 31.90 17.27 -35.63
N ARG A 642 31.50 18.38 -36.24
CA ARG A 642 32.28 19.05 -37.29
C ARG A 642 32.21 20.56 -37.14
N VAL A 643 33.33 21.22 -37.43
CA VAL A 643 33.41 22.68 -37.51
C VAL A 643 33.46 23.10 -38.97
N VAL A 644 32.52 23.98 -39.38
CA VAL A 644 32.45 24.53 -40.74
C VAL A 644 32.28 26.05 -40.64
N GLY A 645 33.36 26.79 -40.84
CA GLY A 645 33.36 28.25 -40.74
C GLY A 645 32.93 28.75 -39.35
N LYS A 646 31.79 29.46 -39.29
CA LYS A 646 31.20 29.97 -38.03
C LYS A 646 30.31 28.95 -37.31
N TRP A 647 30.04 27.81 -37.94
CA TRP A 647 29.17 26.77 -37.41
C TRP A 647 29.97 25.64 -36.79
N ASN A 648 29.45 25.12 -35.68
CA ASN A 648 29.92 23.91 -35.06
C ASN A 648 28.72 23.03 -34.71
N TRP A 649 28.50 21.96 -35.46
CA TRP A 649 27.41 21.02 -35.22
C TRP A 649 27.96 19.72 -34.64
N TYR A 650 27.10 19.03 -33.91
CA TYR A 650 27.38 17.72 -33.34
C TYR A 650 26.10 16.90 -33.18
N ALA A 651 26.25 15.59 -33.23
CA ALA A 651 25.20 14.63 -32.97
C ALA A 651 25.77 13.50 -32.10
N ASN A 652 24.95 12.99 -31.19
CA ASN A 652 25.33 11.91 -30.29
C ASN A 652 24.25 10.83 -30.23
N MET A 653 24.72 9.61 -29.98
CA MET A 653 23.88 8.48 -29.60
C MET A 653 24.42 7.91 -28.29
N GLU A 654 23.54 7.65 -27.34
CA GLU A 654 23.90 7.19 -25.99
C GLU A 654 23.00 6.03 -25.55
N TYR A 655 23.60 5.10 -24.82
CA TYR A 655 22.91 4.05 -24.09
C TYR A 655 23.15 4.24 -22.60
N ASN A 656 22.07 4.29 -21.85
CA ASN A 656 22.06 4.48 -20.41
C ASN A 656 21.51 3.23 -19.72
N ARG A 657 22.17 2.81 -18.64
CA ARG A 657 21.75 1.70 -17.78
C ARG A 657 21.57 2.21 -16.35
N PHE A 658 20.39 1.99 -15.79
CA PHE A 658 20.18 2.20 -14.35
C PHE A 658 20.96 1.14 -13.56
N LEU A 659 21.75 1.61 -12.61
CA LEU A 659 22.35 0.79 -11.56
C LEU A 659 21.47 0.79 -10.30
N SER A 660 20.72 1.87 -10.07
CA SER A 660 19.74 1.99 -8.99
C SER A 660 18.70 3.08 -9.30
N GLY A 661 17.51 2.97 -8.69
CA GLY A 661 16.46 3.98 -8.76
C GLY A 661 15.58 3.91 -10.02
N ALA A 662 15.49 2.78 -10.71
CA ALA A 662 14.65 2.66 -11.92
C ALA A 662 13.14 2.71 -11.64
N GLN A 663 12.73 2.44 -10.39
CA GLN A 663 11.35 2.58 -9.90
C GLN A 663 11.39 3.36 -8.57
N PRO A 664 10.61 4.43 -8.40
CA PRO A 664 10.53 5.16 -7.14
C PRO A 664 9.58 4.46 -6.16
N ASP A 665 9.91 4.52 -4.88
CA ASP A 665 9.08 4.04 -3.79
C ASP A 665 9.13 5.00 -2.60
N ILE A 666 8.10 4.92 -1.74
CA ILE A 666 8.00 5.73 -0.52
C ILE A 666 7.58 4.84 0.65
N ASN A 667 7.63 5.40 1.86
CA ASN A 667 7.09 4.78 3.08
C ASN A 667 5.92 5.63 3.57
N ALA A 668 4.70 5.08 3.47
CA ALA A 668 3.46 5.79 3.75
C ALA A 668 2.65 5.07 4.82
N SER A 669 1.72 5.81 5.42
CA SER A 669 0.68 5.29 6.31
C SER A 669 -0.58 6.14 6.13
N PHE A 670 -1.74 5.57 6.43
CA PHE A 670 -2.97 6.37 6.49
C PHE A 670 -2.90 7.31 7.68
N ARG A 671 -3.26 8.58 7.48
CA ARG A 671 -3.12 9.62 8.49
C ARG A 671 -3.88 9.24 9.77
N GLY A 672 -3.23 9.41 10.90
CA GLY A 672 -3.79 9.02 12.20
C GLY A 672 -3.65 7.53 12.52
N THR A 673 -3.03 6.74 11.63
CA THR A 673 -2.68 5.34 11.86
C THR A 673 -1.16 5.18 11.94
N ASN A 674 -0.70 4.07 12.55
CA ASN A 674 0.71 3.69 12.59
C ASN A 674 1.02 2.47 11.68
N VAL A 675 0.13 2.19 10.73
CA VAL A 675 0.23 1.00 9.86
C VAL A 675 0.89 1.42 8.55
N GLY A 676 2.16 1.09 8.43
CA GLY A 676 3.00 1.47 7.29
C GLY A 676 2.83 0.53 6.09
N PHE A 677 2.98 1.09 4.89
CA PHE A 677 3.01 0.37 3.62
C PHE A 677 3.91 1.12 2.63
N ASN A 678 4.37 0.42 1.58
CA ASN A 678 5.42 0.92 0.67
C ASN A 678 4.97 1.01 -0.79
N PRO A 679 4.24 2.08 -1.16
CA PRO A 679 3.75 2.23 -2.52
C PRO A 679 4.88 2.62 -3.47
N VAL A 680 4.75 2.17 -4.72
CA VAL A 680 5.70 2.40 -5.80
C VAL A 680 5.07 3.20 -6.94
N GLY A 681 5.89 3.96 -7.65
CA GLY A 681 5.51 4.62 -8.89
C GLY A 681 5.78 3.77 -10.13
N THR A 682 5.68 4.41 -11.29
CA THR A 682 5.89 3.78 -12.61
C THR A 682 7.32 3.30 -12.79
N TYR A 683 7.51 2.11 -13.33
CA TYR A 683 8.84 1.63 -13.74
C TYR A 683 9.28 2.26 -15.07
N GLU A 684 10.39 3.01 -15.08
CA GLU A 684 10.87 3.72 -16.28
C GLU A 684 11.56 2.80 -17.31
N GLY A 685 11.90 1.56 -16.93
CA GLY A 685 12.74 0.66 -17.72
C GLY A 685 14.24 0.86 -17.45
N GLY A 686 14.95 -0.23 -17.15
CA GLY A 686 16.37 -0.17 -16.77
C GLY A 686 17.34 0.28 -17.88
N ASN A 687 16.89 0.39 -19.13
CA ASN A 687 17.70 0.72 -20.29
C ASN A 687 17.07 1.90 -21.04
N ILE A 688 17.83 2.97 -21.28
CA ILE A 688 17.36 4.15 -22.02
C ILE A 688 18.30 4.40 -23.19
N PHE A 689 17.73 4.63 -24.37
CA PHE A 689 18.46 5.08 -25.55
C PHE A 689 18.24 6.57 -25.75
N GLU A 690 19.29 7.30 -26.10
CA GLU A 690 19.22 8.72 -26.39
C GLU A 690 19.83 9.05 -27.75
N LEU A 691 19.18 10.00 -28.42
CA LEU A 691 19.70 10.68 -29.59
C LEU A 691 19.72 12.19 -29.30
N GLY A 692 20.86 12.82 -29.53
CA GLY A 692 21.05 14.24 -29.32
C GLY A 692 21.64 14.91 -30.56
N ALA A 693 21.24 16.15 -30.81
CA ALA A 693 21.81 16.98 -31.87
C ALA A 693 21.91 18.43 -31.40
N GLY A 694 23.05 19.06 -31.66
CA GLY A 694 23.28 20.44 -31.28
C GLY A 694 24.13 21.21 -32.27
N ALA A 695 24.01 22.53 -32.22
CA ALA A 695 24.75 23.45 -33.06
C ALA A 695 25.14 24.70 -32.28
N ASN A 696 26.33 25.21 -32.57
CA ASN A 696 26.83 26.48 -32.09
C ASN A 696 27.12 27.40 -33.27
N TYR A 697 26.77 28.67 -33.14
CA TYR A 697 27.03 29.70 -34.13
C TYR A 697 27.86 30.83 -33.51
N MET A 698 29.01 31.11 -34.10
CA MET A 698 29.88 32.22 -33.71
C MET A 698 29.36 33.53 -34.28
N ILE A 699 28.74 34.36 -33.44
CA ILE A 699 28.24 35.70 -33.82
C ILE A 699 29.42 36.65 -33.95
N PHE A 700 30.22 36.74 -32.88
CA PHE A 700 31.44 37.53 -32.78
C PHE A 700 32.58 36.62 -32.31
N SER A 701 33.82 37.09 -32.39
CA SER A 701 35.00 36.35 -31.92
C SER A 701 34.89 35.89 -30.46
N ASN A 702 34.05 36.53 -29.65
CA ASN A 702 33.85 36.25 -28.23
C ASN A 702 32.40 35.92 -27.84
N THR A 703 31.49 35.77 -28.81
CA THR A 703 30.06 35.57 -28.53
C THR A 703 29.50 34.43 -29.38
N TYR A 704 28.89 33.45 -28.71
CA TYR A 704 28.36 32.24 -29.34
C TYR A 704 26.90 32.02 -28.96
N LEU A 705 26.06 31.75 -29.96
CA LEU A 705 24.74 31.17 -29.76
C LEU A 705 24.86 29.64 -29.80
N PHE A 706 24.11 28.93 -28.97
CA PHE A 706 24.04 27.47 -29.04
C PHE A 706 22.61 26.98 -28.85
N ALA A 707 22.27 25.91 -29.56
CA ALA A 707 21.01 25.21 -29.42
C ALA A 707 21.27 23.69 -29.44
N LYS A 708 20.50 22.95 -28.64
CA LYS A 708 20.52 21.49 -28.64
C LYS A 708 19.14 20.93 -28.34
N ALA A 709 18.86 19.77 -28.93
CA ALA A 709 17.73 18.93 -28.58
C ALA A 709 18.20 17.49 -28.34
N ASP A 710 17.60 16.84 -27.35
CA ASP A 710 17.84 15.46 -26.95
C ASP A 710 16.50 14.73 -26.87
N MET A 711 16.47 13.50 -27.37
CA MET A 711 15.32 12.61 -27.30
C MET A 711 15.75 11.33 -26.58
N GLN A 712 15.05 10.97 -25.50
CA GLN A 712 15.28 9.74 -24.76
C GLN A 712 14.10 8.79 -24.91
N THR A 713 14.37 7.51 -25.12
CA THR A 713 13.37 6.45 -25.21
C THR A 713 13.75 5.23 -24.38
N ALA A 714 12.77 4.65 -23.71
CA ALA A 714 12.86 3.35 -23.05
C ALA A 714 11.54 2.61 -23.23
N ALA A 715 11.45 1.38 -22.70
CA ALA A 715 10.26 0.54 -22.84
C ALA A 715 8.94 1.24 -22.44
N ARG A 716 8.99 2.14 -21.44
CA ARG A 716 7.82 2.89 -20.93
C ARG A 716 8.12 4.38 -20.74
N ARG A 717 9.14 4.92 -21.40
CA ARG A 717 9.58 6.31 -21.22
C ARG A 717 9.80 6.98 -22.57
N TYR A 718 9.36 8.22 -22.68
CA TYR A 718 9.64 9.08 -23.81
C TYR A 718 9.84 10.52 -23.34
N ASP A 719 11.05 11.04 -23.55
CA ASP A 719 11.39 12.41 -23.16
C ASP A 719 11.94 13.17 -24.36
N ILE A 720 11.54 14.44 -24.46
CA ILE A 720 12.16 15.41 -25.35
C ILE A 720 12.65 16.56 -24.48
N PHE A 721 13.92 16.90 -24.61
CA PHE A 721 14.54 18.01 -23.92
C PHE A 721 15.25 18.91 -24.92
N GLY A 722 15.24 20.22 -24.69
CA GLY A 722 15.95 21.17 -25.52
C GLY A 722 16.40 22.39 -24.73
N HIS A 723 17.44 23.04 -25.25
CA HIS A 723 17.94 24.28 -24.68
C HIS A 723 18.56 25.20 -25.72
N LEU A 724 18.45 26.50 -25.46
CA LEU A 724 18.97 27.58 -26.30
C LEU A 724 19.68 28.59 -25.39
N GLY A 725 20.89 29.01 -25.75
CA GLY A 725 21.58 30.01 -24.95
C GLY A 725 22.70 30.74 -25.65
N VAL A 726 23.33 31.62 -24.89
CA VAL A 726 24.42 32.49 -25.31
C VAL A 726 25.63 32.32 -24.39
N ASN A 727 26.82 32.34 -24.96
CA ASN A 727 28.08 32.45 -24.22
C ASN A 727 28.80 33.73 -24.64
N TYR A 728 29.34 34.44 -23.67
CA TYR A 728 30.17 35.62 -23.85
C TYR A 728 31.50 35.45 -23.12
N PHE A 729 32.61 35.50 -23.86
CA PHE A 729 33.95 35.41 -23.32
C PHE A 729 34.55 36.81 -23.13
N PHE A 730 35.14 37.06 -21.96
CA PHE A 730 35.86 38.30 -21.70
C PHE A 730 37.15 38.35 -22.53
N GLY A 731 37.59 39.54 -22.95
CA GLY A 731 38.84 39.71 -23.70
C GLY A 731 38.73 39.65 -25.23
N GLY A 732 37.53 39.74 -25.79
CA GLY A 732 37.26 39.64 -27.23
C GLY A 732 37.61 40.82 -28.13
N ALA A 733 38.03 41.97 -27.59
CA ALA A 733 38.38 43.15 -28.38
C ALA A 733 39.89 43.21 -28.64
N ALA A 734 40.27 42.90 -29.88
CA ALA A 734 41.51 43.29 -30.56
C ALA A 734 42.83 43.21 -29.77
N ASN A 735 43.57 42.11 -29.98
CA ASN A 735 45.02 42.20 -30.13
C ASN A 735 45.45 41.27 -31.28
N LYS A 736 45.39 41.81 -32.51
CA LYS A 736 46.22 41.35 -33.63
C LYS A 736 47.67 41.76 -33.34
N SER A 737 48.28 41.17 -32.33
CA SER A 737 49.65 41.49 -31.93
C SER A 737 50.36 40.15 -31.76
N ALA A 738 51.03 39.75 -32.84
CA ALA A 738 51.94 38.61 -32.98
C ALA A 738 51.42 37.26 -32.45
N LYS A 739 51.32 36.29 -33.35
CA LYS A 739 51.37 34.86 -33.02
C LYS A 739 52.65 34.61 -32.20
N THR A 740 52.56 34.72 -30.88
CA THR A 740 53.60 34.25 -29.95
C THR A 740 53.58 32.74 -30.03
N ILE A 741 54.26 32.22 -31.05
CA ILE A 741 54.73 30.84 -31.06
C ILE A 741 55.49 30.70 -29.73
N ASN A 742 55.00 29.87 -28.83
CA ASN A 742 55.72 29.48 -27.63
C ASN A 742 56.90 28.60 -28.10
N ALA A 743 57.94 29.24 -28.63
CA ALA A 743 59.11 28.60 -29.20
C ALA A 743 59.75 27.64 -28.20
N SER A 744 59.62 27.90 -26.89
CA SER A 744 60.11 27.02 -25.83
C SER A 744 59.38 25.66 -25.76
N SER A 745 58.07 25.62 -26.00
CA SER A 745 57.29 24.39 -25.95
C SER A 745 57.54 23.50 -27.17
N GLU A 746 57.64 24.11 -28.36
CA GLU A 746 58.04 23.39 -29.58
C GLU A 746 59.51 22.94 -29.50
N LEU A 747 60.41 23.73 -28.90
CA LEU A 747 61.82 23.34 -28.71
C LEU A 747 61.97 22.13 -27.78
N ASP A 748 61.20 22.05 -26.71
CA ASP A 748 61.29 20.93 -25.76
C ASP A 748 60.71 19.64 -26.35
N ASP A 749 59.63 19.74 -27.13
CA ASP A 749 59.03 18.60 -27.84
C ASP A 749 59.93 18.09 -28.99
N ILE A 750 60.54 19.00 -29.75
CA ILE A 750 61.55 18.69 -30.77
C ILE A 750 62.81 18.06 -30.15
N ARG A 751 63.27 18.55 -28.99
CA ARG A 751 64.42 17.95 -28.27
C ARG A 751 64.14 16.53 -27.80
N ALA A 752 62.94 16.27 -27.28
CA ALA A 752 62.52 14.94 -26.87
C ALA A 752 62.48 13.97 -28.06
N ARG A 753 61.95 14.43 -29.21
CA ARG A 753 61.91 13.67 -30.47
C ARG A 753 63.30 13.33 -31.00
N ILE A 754 64.24 14.28 -30.98
CA ILE A 754 65.65 14.07 -31.39
C ILE A 754 66.33 13.03 -30.50
N GLN A 755 66.09 13.06 -29.18
CA GLN A 755 66.67 12.08 -28.25
C GLN A 755 66.14 10.67 -28.49
N GLN A 756 64.84 10.52 -28.74
CA GLN A 756 64.24 9.22 -29.08
C GLN A 756 64.83 8.63 -30.37
N LEU A 757 64.93 9.43 -31.43
CA LEU A 757 65.49 8.97 -32.71
C LEU A 757 66.99 8.65 -32.63
N LYS A 758 67.77 9.36 -31.79
CA LYS A 758 69.19 9.06 -31.56
C LYS A 758 69.38 7.73 -30.82
N VAL A 759 68.52 7.41 -29.86
CA VAL A 759 68.52 6.11 -29.17
C VAL A 759 68.14 4.98 -30.13
N GLU A 760 67.18 5.21 -31.03
CA GLU A 760 66.78 4.24 -32.05
C GLU A 760 67.88 4.02 -33.11
N LEU A 761 68.58 5.07 -33.52
CA LEU A 761 69.74 5.00 -34.42
C LEU A 761 70.89 4.18 -33.82
N GLU A 762 71.20 4.36 -32.53
CA GLU A 762 72.21 3.56 -31.80
C GLU A 762 71.83 2.07 -31.74
N ARG A 763 70.55 1.76 -31.51
CA ARG A 763 70.04 0.38 -31.50
C ARG A 763 70.16 -0.31 -32.86
N LEU A 764 69.97 0.44 -33.96
CA LEU A 764 70.11 -0.08 -35.32
C LEU A 764 71.59 -0.23 -35.75
N ARG A 765 72.47 0.69 -35.32
CA ARG A 765 73.93 0.56 -35.52
C ARG A 765 74.52 -0.68 -34.84
N ALA A 766 73.98 -1.07 -33.68
CA ALA A 766 74.42 -2.27 -32.95
C ALA A 766 74.06 -3.60 -33.67
N ARG A 767 73.32 -3.57 -34.78
CA ARG A 767 72.87 -4.75 -35.55
C ARG A 767 73.47 -4.82 -36.97
N GLU A 768 74.56 -4.11 -37.26
CA GLU A 768 75.11 -3.99 -38.62
C GLU A 768 75.69 -5.31 -39.18
N GLY A 769 74.93 -5.94 -40.08
CA GLY A 769 75.38 -7.06 -40.91
C GLY A 769 74.48 -7.41 -42.11
N GLN A 770 73.31 -6.76 -42.27
CA GLN A 770 72.37 -7.02 -43.35
C GLN A 770 72.12 -5.77 -44.22
N THR A 771 72.14 -5.97 -45.54
CA THR A 771 72.00 -4.94 -46.57
C THR A 771 70.67 -4.19 -46.50
N THR A 772 69.63 -4.78 -45.91
CA THR A 772 68.29 -4.20 -45.71
C THR A 772 68.24 -3.12 -44.62
N LEU A 773 69.10 -3.17 -43.59
CA LEU A 773 69.11 -2.16 -42.51
C LEU A 773 69.76 -0.83 -42.90
N ARG A 774 70.62 -0.80 -43.95
CA ARG A 774 71.30 0.44 -44.38
C ARG A 774 70.32 1.49 -44.90
N THR A 775 69.26 1.07 -45.58
CA THR A 775 68.24 1.97 -46.15
C THR A 775 67.42 2.65 -45.06
N GLU A 776 67.05 1.91 -44.00
CA GLU A 776 66.36 2.45 -42.82
C GLU A 776 67.27 3.39 -42.02
N LEU A 777 68.56 3.01 -41.85
CA LEU A 777 69.57 3.83 -41.17
C LEU A 777 69.74 5.20 -41.86
N ASP A 778 69.80 5.22 -43.19
CA ASP A 778 69.94 6.47 -43.96
C ASP A 778 68.65 7.30 -44.01
N SER A 779 67.48 6.65 -43.97
CA SER A 779 66.18 7.34 -43.81
C SER A 779 66.09 8.07 -42.46
N ILE A 780 66.46 7.39 -41.36
CA ILE A 780 66.44 7.96 -40.01
C ILE A 780 67.48 9.09 -39.88
N LYS A 781 68.69 8.95 -40.46
CA LYS A 781 69.67 10.05 -40.50
C LYS A 781 69.15 11.29 -41.21
N LYS A 782 68.42 11.12 -42.33
CA LYS A 782 67.80 12.24 -43.05
C LYS A 782 66.72 12.93 -42.22
N GLN A 783 65.91 12.17 -41.49
CA GLN A 783 64.91 12.73 -40.58
C GLN A 783 65.57 13.54 -39.44
N ILE A 784 66.64 13.02 -38.83
CA ILE A 784 67.40 13.74 -37.80
C ILE A 784 67.96 15.05 -38.36
N ALA A 785 68.56 15.03 -39.55
CA ALA A 785 69.11 16.22 -40.18
C ALA A 785 68.05 17.28 -40.52
N GLN A 786 66.85 16.86 -40.96
CA GLN A 786 65.73 17.77 -41.23
C GLN A 786 65.19 18.43 -39.96
N ILE A 787 65.08 17.67 -38.86
CA ILE A 787 64.60 18.17 -37.57
C ILE A 787 65.64 19.09 -36.92
N GLU A 788 66.94 18.78 -37.03
CA GLU A 788 68.03 19.66 -36.57
C GLU A 788 68.06 20.99 -37.34
N ALA A 789 67.77 20.97 -38.65
CA ALA A 789 67.63 22.20 -39.44
C ALA A 789 66.41 23.05 -39.03
N GLN A 790 65.29 22.41 -38.69
CA GLN A 790 64.11 23.11 -38.12
C GLN A 790 64.41 23.72 -36.75
N LEU A 791 65.18 23.03 -35.90
CA LEU A 791 65.60 23.51 -34.58
C LEU A 791 66.47 24.77 -34.69
N ASP A 792 67.39 24.80 -35.66
CA ASP A 792 68.26 25.97 -35.87
C ASP A 792 67.50 27.15 -36.49
N ALA A 793 66.52 26.90 -37.36
CA ALA A 793 65.61 27.94 -37.86
C ALA A 793 64.76 28.56 -36.74
N LEU A 794 64.25 27.74 -35.81
CA LEU A 794 63.51 28.20 -34.63
C LEU A 794 64.37 28.97 -33.63
N ARG A 795 65.63 28.54 -33.40
CA ARG A 795 66.61 29.27 -32.58
C ARG A 795 66.92 30.66 -33.14
N LYS A 796 67.03 30.77 -34.47
CA LYS A 796 67.27 32.04 -35.16
C LYS A 796 66.06 32.99 -35.02
N ALA A 797 64.85 32.45 -35.11
CA ALA A 797 63.61 33.20 -34.88
C ALA A 797 63.40 33.61 -33.40
N GLU A 798 63.91 32.84 -32.43
CA GLU A 798 63.90 33.20 -31.00
C GLU A 798 64.91 34.32 -30.68
N TYR A 799 66.05 34.34 -31.37
CA TYR A 799 67.09 35.37 -31.24
C TYR A 799 66.60 36.74 -31.72
N GLU A 800 65.81 36.80 -32.79
CA GLU A 800 65.27 38.04 -33.36
C GLU A 800 64.04 38.59 -32.60
N ARG A 801 63.41 37.80 -31.71
CA ARG A 801 62.17 38.17 -30.98
C ARG A 801 62.36 38.69 -29.55
N ARG A 802 63.59 38.79 -29.04
CA ARG A 802 63.85 39.39 -27.71
C ARG A 802 63.84 40.92 -27.82
N PRO A 803 63.07 41.65 -26.99
CA PRO A 803 63.19 43.11 -26.92
C PRO A 803 64.61 43.50 -26.47
N PRO A 804 65.09 44.71 -26.81
CA PRO A 804 66.48 45.12 -26.56
C PRO A 804 66.84 44.97 -25.10
N ARG A 805 67.75 44.03 -24.83
CA ARG A 805 68.22 43.69 -23.49
C ARG A 805 68.99 44.84 -22.83
N GLU A 806 69.39 45.89 -23.56
CA GLU A 806 70.25 46.95 -23.02
C GLU A 806 69.54 47.93 -22.05
N GLU A 807 68.24 48.21 -22.21
CA GLU A 807 67.57 49.21 -21.35
C GLU A 807 67.17 48.65 -19.97
N ILE A 808 66.79 47.37 -19.90
CA ILE A 808 66.45 46.68 -18.66
C ILE A 808 67.72 46.15 -17.96
N LEU A 809 68.75 45.73 -18.72
CA LEU A 809 70.03 45.32 -18.15
C LEU A 809 70.76 46.53 -17.53
N ASN A 810 70.63 47.75 -18.07
CA ASN A 810 71.15 48.95 -17.39
C ASN A 810 70.42 49.27 -16.07
N LYS A 811 69.11 49.06 -15.96
CA LYS A 811 68.37 49.30 -14.69
C LYS A 811 68.59 48.22 -13.63
N ILE A 812 68.83 46.96 -14.04
CA ILE A 812 69.11 45.84 -13.12
C ILE A 812 70.58 45.81 -12.70
N THR A 813 71.52 46.07 -13.62
CA THR A 813 72.97 46.08 -13.30
C THR A 813 73.33 47.25 -12.38
N VAL A 814 72.68 48.41 -12.53
CA VAL A 814 72.88 49.56 -11.63
C VAL A 814 72.37 49.26 -10.21
N ASN A 815 71.25 48.56 -10.05
CA ASN A 815 70.75 48.16 -8.72
C ASN A 815 71.53 46.98 -8.12
N GLU A 816 71.98 46.01 -8.92
CA GLU A 816 72.79 44.90 -8.43
C GLU A 816 74.19 45.33 -8.00
N GLN A 817 74.84 46.24 -8.77
CA GLN A 817 76.12 46.83 -8.41
C GLN A 817 75.98 47.75 -7.18
N ALA A 818 74.98 48.64 -7.14
CA ALA A 818 74.73 49.49 -5.97
C ALA A 818 74.34 48.72 -4.70
N ASN A 819 73.81 47.49 -4.83
CA ASN A 819 73.54 46.60 -3.70
C ASN A 819 74.80 45.85 -3.25
N LYS A 820 75.67 45.45 -4.20
CA LYS A 820 77.00 44.89 -3.91
C LYS A 820 77.94 45.92 -3.27
N ASP A 821 77.89 47.17 -3.72
CA ASP A 821 78.71 48.27 -3.21
C ASP A 821 78.32 48.65 -1.77
N LEU A 822 77.03 48.67 -1.43
CA LEU A 822 76.57 48.89 -0.04
C LEU A 822 77.05 47.76 0.89
N ALA A 823 76.91 46.51 0.47
CA ALA A 823 77.40 45.36 1.21
C ALA A 823 78.95 45.33 1.30
N ALA A 824 79.66 45.87 0.30
CA ALA A 824 81.11 46.06 0.33
C ALA A 824 81.57 47.23 1.22
N ASN A 825 80.79 48.31 1.32
CA ASN A 825 81.05 49.45 2.21
C ASN A 825 80.88 49.07 3.69
N TYR A 826 79.87 48.26 4.03
CA TYR A 826 79.76 47.67 5.38
C TYR A 826 80.97 46.81 5.75
N ARG A 827 81.47 46.00 4.81
CA ARG A 827 82.67 45.16 5.00
C ARG A 827 83.95 46.00 5.18
N ARG A 828 83.94 47.27 4.76
CA ARG A 828 84.98 48.27 5.02
C ARG A 828 84.80 49.02 6.36
N GLN A 829 83.86 48.59 7.21
CA GLN A 829 83.53 49.17 8.52
C GLN A 829 83.08 50.64 8.46
N ASP A 830 82.23 50.99 7.48
CA ASP A 830 81.56 52.29 7.50
C ASP A 830 80.66 52.40 8.74
N PRO A 831 80.89 53.36 9.66
CA PRO A 831 80.13 53.48 10.89
C PRO A 831 78.64 53.83 10.68
N GLN A 832 78.23 54.24 9.46
CA GLN A 832 76.83 54.55 9.16
C GLN A 832 75.99 53.33 8.77
N ILE A 833 76.60 52.20 8.40
CA ILE A 833 75.86 51.01 7.95
C ILE A 833 75.73 50.00 9.09
N ARG A 834 74.50 49.60 9.43
CA ARG A 834 74.22 48.53 10.40
C ARG A 834 73.93 47.22 9.66
N SER A 835 74.39 46.09 10.19
CA SER A 835 73.95 44.78 9.70
C SER A 835 73.35 43.91 10.80
N TYR A 836 72.39 43.08 10.40
CA TYR A 836 71.85 42.03 11.24
C TYR A 836 71.74 40.72 10.46
N ARG A 837 72.04 39.61 11.15
CA ARG A 837 72.08 38.28 10.55
C ARG A 837 70.89 37.44 11.00
N LEU A 838 70.14 36.94 10.03
CA LEU A 838 69.06 35.98 10.20
C LEU A 838 69.56 34.57 9.90
N ALA A 839 69.67 33.73 10.94
CA ALA A 839 70.06 32.33 10.80
C ALA A 839 68.96 31.46 10.14
N MET A 840 69.34 30.27 9.63
CA MET A 840 68.41 29.30 9.01
C MET A 840 67.21 28.90 9.88
N THR A 841 67.33 28.94 11.21
CA THR A 841 66.25 28.64 12.16
C THR A 841 65.07 29.62 12.04
N ASN A 842 65.25 30.73 11.33
CA ASN A 842 64.20 31.68 10.97
C ASN A 842 63.33 31.21 9.79
N PHE A 843 63.65 30.07 9.16
CA PHE A 843 62.87 29.46 8.09
C PHE A 843 62.41 28.05 8.50
N LYS A 844 61.25 27.62 8.00
CA LYS A 844 60.83 26.21 8.14
C LYS A 844 61.83 25.29 7.43
N VAL A 845 62.07 24.10 7.98
CA VAL A 845 63.02 23.12 7.44
C VAL A 845 62.75 22.86 5.96
N GLY A 846 63.79 22.96 5.12
CA GLY A 846 63.69 22.75 3.66
C GLY A 846 62.95 23.83 2.87
N SER A 847 62.52 24.94 3.51
CA SER A 847 61.66 25.95 2.89
C SER A 847 62.32 27.34 2.81
N SER A 848 61.66 28.25 2.07
CA SER A 848 61.88 29.70 2.10
C SER A 848 60.82 30.44 2.94
N GLN A 849 59.90 29.70 3.56
CA GLN A 849 58.87 30.24 4.43
C GLN A 849 59.44 30.62 5.81
N LEU A 850 59.29 31.89 6.21
CA LEU A 850 59.71 32.41 7.51
C LEU A 850 58.90 31.80 8.68
N THR A 851 59.57 31.54 9.81
CA THR A 851 58.92 31.11 11.07
C THR A 851 58.18 32.27 11.74
N PHE A 852 57.26 31.96 12.66
CA PHE A 852 56.49 32.98 13.37
C PHE A 852 57.40 33.97 14.14
N THR A 853 58.41 33.44 14.84
CA THR A 853 59.41 34.25 15.55
C THR A 853 60.19 35.17 14.61
N ALA A 854 60.58 34.68 13.43
CA ALA A 854 61.29 35.49 12.43
C ALA A 854 60.45 36.65 11.92
N LYS A 855 59.16 36.42 11.66
CA LYS A 855 58.22 37.48 11.26
C LYS A 855 58.04 38.53 12.36
N GLY A 856 57.95 38.10 13.63
CA GLY A 856 57.90 39.01 14.78
C GLY A 856 59.14 39.90 14.89
N ASN A 857 60.34 39.33 14.72
CA ASN A 857 61.59 40.08 14.74
C ASN A 857 61.69 41.08 13.57
N ILE A 858 61.33 40.66 12.35
CA ILE A 858 61.32 41.54 11.18
C ILE A 858 60.33 42.69 11.36
N LYS A 859 59.15 42.42 11.94
CA LYS A 859 58.17 43.46 12.28
C LYS A 859 58.75 44.48 13.26
N TYR A 860 59.36 44.03 14.36
CA TYR A 860 59.99 44.92 15.34
C TYR A 860 61.08 45.79 14.70
N GLN A 861 61.92 45.20 13.85
CA GLN A 861 62.97 45.95 13.13
C GLN A 861 62.38 46.95 12.13
N ALA A 862 61.33 46.57 11.39
CA ALA A 862 60.64 47.49 10.49
C ALA A 862 60.03 48.69 11.24
N GLU A 863 59.46 48.46 12.43
CA GLU A 863 58.94 49.51 13.31
C GLU A 863 60.05 50.43 13.83
N TYR A 864 61.17 49.87 14.30
CA TYR A 864 62.34 50.65 14.71
C TYR A 864 62.85 51.54 13.57
N LEU A 865 63.04 50.98 12.37
CA LEU A 865 63.56 51.71 11.21
C LEU A 865 62.65 52.84 10.74
N LYS A 866 61.33 52.65 10.81
CA LYS A 866 60.37 53.73 10.52
C LYS A 866 60.49 54.88 11.53
N ASN A 867 60.84 54.58 12.78
CA ASN A 867 60.95 55.58 13.84
C ASN A 867 62.32 56.27 13.89
N THR A 868 63.40 55.61 13.47
CA THR A 868 64.76 56.17 13.48
C THR A 868 65.21 56.73 12.13
N GLY A 869 64.49 56.41 11.05
CA GLY A 869 64.87 56.74 9.67
C GLY A 869 65.84 55.72 9.07
N TYR A 870 65.78 55.56 7.74
CA TYR A 870 66.69 54.75 6.93
C TYR A 870 66.74 55.27 5.49
N ASN A 871 67.90 55.12 4.85
CA ASN A 871 68.15 55.51 3.47
C ASN A 871 67.98 54.31 2.53
N LYS A 872 68.62 53.18 2.84
CA LYS A 872 68.63 51.99 1.98
C LYS A 872 68.75 50.70 2.78
N ILE A 873 68.05 49.65 2.34
CA ILE A 873 68.11 48.31 2.91
C ILE A 873 68.48 47.30 1.82
N VAL A 874 69.45 46.44 2.07
CA VAL A 874 69.84 45.35 1.16
C VAL A 874 69.83 44.02 1.90
N ILE A 875 69.18 43.02 1.31
CA ILE A 875 69.08 41.68 1.88
C ILE A 875 69.87 40.70 1.01
N GLU A 876 70.89 40.08 1.58
CA GLU A 876 71.67 39.01 0.95
C GLU A 876 71.23 37.65 1.49
N GLY A 877 70.87 36.73 0.61
CA GLY A 877 70.63 35.32 0.95
C GLY A 877 71.85 34.47 0.68
N HIS A 878 72.15 33.52 1.57
CA HIS A 878 73.28 32.58 1.43
C HIS A 878 72.84 31.13 1.66
N THR A 879 73.51 30.20 0.99
CA THR A 879 73.38 28.75 1.19
C THR A 879 74.71 28.15 1.64
N ASP A 880 74.69 26.88 2.06
CA ASP A 880 75.93 26.08 2.14
C ASP A 880 76.32 25.55 0.76
N SER A 881 77.45 24.84 0.68
CA SER A 881 77.99 24.26 -0.56
C SER A 881 77.35 22.92 -0.99
N SER A 882 76.19 22.57 -0.43
CA SER A 882 75.49 21.31 -0.74
C SER A 882 74.49 21.59 -1.85
N GLY A 883 74.62 20.90 -2.98
CA GLY A 883 73.71 21.03 -4.12
C GLY A 883 74.33 21.73 -5.33
N ASN A 884 73.52 21.92 -6.38
CA ASN A 884 73.95 22.58 -7.61
C ASN A 884 73.99 24.10 -7.42
N ARG A 885 75.06 24.75 -7.90
CA ARG A 885 75.27 26.21 -7.85
C ARG A 885 74.04 27.02 -8.29
N ASN A 886 73.36 26.63 -9.38
CA ASN A 886 72.18 27.34 -9.88
C ASN A 886 70.97 27.18 -8.94
N ALA A 887 70.81 25.99 -8.35
CA ALA A 887 69.77 25.73 -7.36
C ALA A 887 70.03 26.52 -6.05
N ASN A 888 71.30 26.65 -5.67
CA ASN A 888 71.74 27.41 -4.49
C ASN A 888 71.55 28.92 -4.66
N ILE A 889 71.81 29.46 -5.85
CA ILE A 889 71.49 30.87 -6.19
C ILE A 889 69.98 31.11 -6.18
N ALA A 890 69.19 30.21 -6.78
CA ALA A 890 67.72 30.35 -6.78
C ALA A 890 67.12 30.26 -5.36
N LEU A 891 67.62 29.34 -4.53
CA LEU A 891 67.16 29.14 -3.17
C LEU A 891 67.52 30.31 -2.25
N SER A 892 68.77 30.80 -2.32
CA SER A 892 69.19 31.99 -1.57
C SER A 892 68.38 33.23 -1.98
N SER A 893 68.13 33.43 -3.28
CA SER A 893 67.30 34.53 -3.79
C SER A 893 65.86 34.45 -3.27
N LYS A 894 65.24 33.26 -3.26
CA LYS A 894 63.90 33.05 -2.69
C LYS A 894 63.82 33.39 -1.20
N ARG A 895 64.86 33.06 -0.42
CA ARG A 895 64.93 33.39 1.02
C ARG A 895 65.12 34.88 1.27
N ALA A 896 65.99 35.53 0.50
CA ALA A 896 66.19 36.97 0.56
C ALA A 896 64.89 37.72 0.18
N LYS A 897 64.19 37.24 -0.85
CA LYS A 897 62.87 37.76 -1.24
C LYS A 897 61.82 37.59 -0.15
N ALA A 898 61.78 36.46 0.56
CA ALA A 898 60.81 36.26 1.63
C ALA A 898 60.96 37.27 2.78
N ILE A 899 62.21 37.65 3.11
CA ILE A 899 62.50 38.70 4.09
C ILE A 899 62.13 40.08 3.53
N TYR A 900 62.45 40.34 2.27
CA TYR A 900 62.07 41.55 1.56
C TYR A 900 60.54 41.77 1.61
N ASP A 901 59.77 40.75 1.21
CA ASP A 901 58.31 40.82 1.17
C ASP A 901 57.72 41.07 2.58
N GLU A 902 58.34 40.50 3.63
CA GLU A 902 57.92 40.72 5.01
C GLU A 902 58.26 42.14 5.51
N PHE A 903 59.40 42.74 5.12
CA PHE A 903 59.70 44.15 5.42
C PHE A 903 58.72 45.11 4.71
N ILE A 904 58.40 44.86 3.44
CA ILE A 904 57.39 45.64 2.69
C ILE A 904 56.04 45.57 3.38
N LYS A 905 55.62 44.37 3.78
CA LYS A 905 54.36 44.15 4.48
C LYS A 905 54.28 44.93 5.80
N ASN A 906 55.40 45.15 6.47
CA ASN A 906 55.48 45.91 7.72
C ASN A 906 55.77 47.42 7.49
N GLY A 907 55.67 47.91 6.25
CA GLY A 907 55.63 49.33 5.91
C GLY A 907 56.97 49.95 5.50
N ILE A 908 57.99 49.16 5.15
CA ILE A 908 59.21 49.66 4.53
C ILE A 908 58.95 49.98 3.05
N ASP A 909 59.35 51.18 2.61
CA ASP A 909 59.24 51.62 1.21
C ASP A 909 59.98 50.68 0.25
N LYS A 910 59.24 50.15 -0.73
CA LYS A 910 59.74 49.27 -1.81
C LYS A 910 60.86 49.88 -2.65
N ASN A 911 60.94 51.20 -2.72
CA ASN A 911 61.96 51.88 -3.52
C ASN A 911 63.31 51.99 -2.77
N LYS A 912 63.31 51.75 -1.45
CA LYS A 912 64.49 51.85 -0.58
C LYS A 912 65.00 50.50 -0.07
N ILE A 913 64.44 49.40 -0.55
CA ILE A 913 64.84 48.05 -0.15
C ILE A 913 65.11 47.19 -1.39
N GLY A 914 66.10 46.30 -1.30
CA GLY A 914 66.45 45.37 -2.36
C GLY A 914 66.89 44.02 -1.80
N TYR A 915 66.92 42.99 -2.64
CA TYR A 915 67.39 41.67 -2.26
C TYR A 915 68.24 41.02 -3.36
N ILE A 916 69.17 40.14 -2.96
CA ILE A 916 70.04 39.40 -3.86
C ILE A 916 70.35 38.00 -3.29
N GLY A 917 70.45 37.00 -4.16
CA GLY A 917 70.87 35.64 -3.80
C GLY A 917 72.35 35.43 -4.10
N MET A 918 73.15 35.17 -3.06
CA MET A 918 74.61 34.98 -3.18
C MET A 918 75.00 33.50 -3.29
N GLY A 919 74.05 32.57 -3.15
CA GLY A 919 74.31 31.14 -3.11
C GLY A 919 75.37 30.77 -2.07
N GLU A 920 76.29 29.88 -2.45
CA GLU A 920 77.38 29.39 -1.61
C GLU A 920 78.66 30.23 -1.71
N ALA A 921 78.66 31.31 -2.51
CA ALA A 921 79.87 32.03 -2.92
C ALA A 921 80.58 32.80 -1.78
N MET A 922 79.91 33.00 -0.64
CA MET A 922 80.40 33.78 0.50
C MET A 922 80.17 33.04 1.83
N PRO A 923 80.92 31.95 2.11
CA PRO A 923 80.84 31.24 3.38
C PRO A 923 81.48 32.06 4.51
N ILE A 924 80.87 32.03 5.69
CA ILE A 924 81.40 32.65 6.91
C ILE A 924 82.03 31.64 7.87
N ASP A 925 81.83 30.35 7.59
CA ASP A 925 82.41 29.23 8.33
C ASP A 925 82.70 28.06 7.36
N THR A 926 83.42 27.05 7.82
CA THR A 926 83.79 25.88 7.01
C THR A 926 82.57 25.07 6.58
N ASN A 927 82.42 24.82 5.27
CA ASN A 927 81.39 23.90 4.77
C ASN A 927 81.68 22.42 5.11
N LYS A 928 82.86 22.13 5.69
CA LYS A 928 83.27 20.76 6.04
C LYS A 928 82.51 20.21 7.25
N THR A 929 82.09 21.07 8.19
CA THR A 929 81.36 20.65 9.39
C THR A 929 79.87 20.96 9.29
N ALA A 930 79.02 20.15 9.94
CA ALA A 930 77.57 20.40 9.96
C ALA A 930 77.23 21.76 10.62
N LYS A 931 78.00 22.15 11.65
CA LYS A 931 77.89 23.44 12.33
C LYS A 931 78.22 24.59 11.38
N GLY A 932 79.32 24.51 10.61
CA GLY A 932 79.69 25.54 9.66
C GLY A 932 78.75 25.65 8.46
N ARG A 933 78.23 24.51 7.94
CA ARG A 933 77.15 24.54 6.93
C ARG A 933 75.88 25.22 7.44
N MET A 934 75.51 24.98 8.69
CA MET A 934 74.37 25.64 9.31
C MET A 934 74.57 27.15 9.48
N ALA A 935 75.79 27.59 9.82
CA ALA A 935 76.13 29.02 9.88
C ALA A 935 76.13 29.68 8.49
N ASN A 936 76.53 28.96 7.44
CA ASN A 936 76.54 29.46 6.06
C ASN A 936 75.14 29.64 5.45
N ARG A 937 74.14 28.88 5.94
CA ARG A 937 72.73 29.04 5.57
C ARG A 937 72.11 30.20 6.36
N ARG A 938 72.18 31.41 5.81
CA ARG A 938 71.77 32.65 6.49
C ARG A 938 71.22 33.67 5.51
N ALA A 939 70.61 34.72 6.04
CA ALA A 939 70.41 35.96 5.35
C ALA A 939 71.05 37.11 6.13
N GLU A 940 71.66 38.07 5.44
CA GLU A 940 72.24 39.27 6.02
C GLU A 940 71.45 40.48 5.53
N VAL A 941 71.04 41.34 6.46
CA VAL A 941 70.29 42.56 6.18
C VAL A 941 71.22 43.71 6.49
N PHE A 942 71.53 44.53 5.49
CA PHE A 942 72.34 45.73 5.57
C PHE A 942 71.42 46.94 5.51
N ILE A 943 71.63 47.91 6.40
CA ILE A 943 70.78 49.09 6.57
C ILE A 943 71.70 50.30 6.62
N GLU A 944 71.46 51.24 5.70
CA GLU A 944 72.12 52.55 5.59
C GLU A 944 71.25 53.66 6.17
#